data_AF-A0A530BMA1-F1
#
_entry.id   AF-A0A530BMA1-F1
#
_cell.length_a   1.000
_cell.length_b   1.000
_cell.length_c   1.000
_cell.angle_alpha   90.00
_cell.angle_beta   90.00
_cell.angle_gamma   90.00
#
_symmetry.space_group_name_H-M   'P 1'
#
loop_
_entity.id
_entity.type
_entity.pdbx_description
1 polymer ?
#
loop_
_entity_poly.entity_id
_entity_poly.type
_entity_poly.pdbx_seq_one_letter_code
_entity_poly.pdbx_strand_id
1 'polypeptide(L)'
;MFNHHKVEIEWGGRPLILETGKIARQADGAVLATYGETVVLATVVSMKEPKPGLDFFPLTVNYQEKTYAAGKIPGGYFKREGRPSEKETLVSRLIDRPIRPLFADGYKNDTQIVVTVVQHDLENDPDILSIVATSAALTLSGVPFMGPIGGARVGYINGEYVLNPHIDEMEESKLDLVVAGTADAVLMVESEAKELSEDLMLGAVVFGHKSFQPVIEAIIKLAEVAAKEPRDFTAPDYSELEGEMLKIVGDELREAYKITDKQSRYAAVDAVKAKVKAAFAPAEGEEAKYTSEQIGSVFKELQAKVVRWNILDTGSRIDGRDLKTVRKIISEVGVLPRTHGSALFTRGETQALVVATLGTGEDEQYVDSLTGMYKEKFLLHYNFPPYSVGETGRMGSPGRREIGHGKLAWRAIRPMLPSADQFPYTLRVVSEITESNGSSSMATVCGTSLALMDAGVPIAKPVAGIAMGLIKEGERFAVLSDILGDEDHLGDMDFKVAGTANGVTSLQMDIKIDGITEEIMGIALAQAKDGRLHILGEMAHALSGARAELGEFAPRIEVMHIPTDKIRDVIGSGGKVIREIVEKTGAKINIEDDGTVKIASANAKEIEAAKKWIHTIVAEPEVGEIYEGTVVKTADFGAFVN
;
A
#
# COMPACT_ATOMS: atom_id res chain seq x y z
N MET A 1 -14.81 40.44 -16.64
CA MET A 1 -14.88 39.61 -15.43
C MET A 1 -14.57 38.19 -15.85
N PHE A 2 -13.84 37.41 -15.05
CA PHE A 2 -13.59 36.00 -15.39
C PHE A 2 -14.85 35.19 -15.07
N ASN A 3 -15.23 34.25 -15.94
CA ASN A 3 -16.36 33.35 -15.69
C ASN A 3 -15.96 32.38 -14.57
N HIS A 4 -16.56 32.55 -13.41
CA HIS A 4 -16.32 31.76 -12.21
C HIS A 4 -17.55 30.88 -11.96
N HIS A 5 -17.34 29.58 -11.87
CA HIS A 5 -18.41 28.60 -11.63
C HIS A 5 -18.14 27.88 -10.31
N LYS A 6 -19.20 27.69 -9.53
CA LYS A 6 -19.16 27.04 -8.22
C LYS A 6 -20.36 26.10 -8.09
N VAL A 7 -20.11 24.89 -7.62
CA VAL A 7 -21.14 23.94 -7.15
C VAL A 7 -20.86 23.62 -5.70
N GLU A 8 -21.91 23.51 -4.89
CA GLU A 8 -21.83 23.22 -3.46
C GLU A 8 -22.88 22.18 -3.10
N ILE A 9 -22.48 21.15 -2.34
CA ILE A 9 -23.36 20.12 -1.80
C ILE A 9 -23.00 19.84 -0.34
N GLU A 10 -23.95 19.28 0.40
CA GLU A 10 -23.66 18.68 1.71
C GLU A 10 -23.30 17.20 1.51
N TRP A 11 -22.16 16.77 2.04
CA TRP A 11 -21.67 15.40 1.90
C TRP A 11 -21.05 14.93 3.22
N GLY A 12 -21.53 13.81 3.77
CA GLY A 12 -21.03 13.31 5.06
C GLY A 12 -21.10 14.34 6.20
N GLY A 13 -22.14 15.18 6.22
CA GLY A 13 -22.37 16.22 7.24
C GLY A 13 -21.45 17.45 7.14
N ARG A 14 -20.75 17.62 6.01
CA ARG A 14 -19.87 18.77 5.74
C ARG A 14 -20.14 19.35 4.35
N PRO A 15 -19.90 20.65 4.14
CA PRO A 15 -20.00 21.25 2.81
C PRO A 15 -18.83 20.79 1.93
N LEU A 16 -19.15 20.29 0.73
CA LEU A 16 -18.23 20.09 -0.38
C LEU A 16 -18.47 21.18 -1.43
N ILE A 17 -17.43 21.94 -1.76
CA ILE A 17 -17.45 23.01 -2.74
C ILE A 17 -16.47 22.68 -3.87
N LEU A 18 -16.92 22.82 -5.11
CA LEU A 18 -16.10 22.69 -6.32
C LEU A 18 -16.13 24.00 -7.11
N GLU A 19 -14.96 24.63 -7.28
CA GLU A 19 -14.81 25.92 -7.96
C GLU A 19 -13.86 25.82 -9.17
N THR A 20 -14.21 26.49 -10.27
CA THR A 20 -13.36 26.58 -11.47
C THR A 20 -13.46 27.94 -12.15
N GLY A 21 -12.55 28.21 -13.08
CA GLY A 21 -12.52 29.44 -13.88
C GLY A 21 -11.81 30.63 -13.22
N LYS A 22 -11.36 30.48 -11.97
CA LYS A 22 -10.57 31.49 -11.23
C LYS A 22 -9.07 31.23 -11.25
N ILE A 23 -8.64 30.00 -10.94
CA ILE A 23 -7.24 29.62 -10.72
C ILE A 23 -6.76 28.69 -11.85
N ALA A 24 -5.46 28.75 -12.19
CA ALA A 24 -4.78 27.82 -13.12
C ALA A 24 -5.44 27.64 -14.50
N ARG A 25 -6.04 28.70 -15.04
CA ARG A 25 -6.85 28.70 -16.29
C ARG A 25 -6.10 28.28 -17.57
N GLN A 26 -4.78 28.18 -17.53
CA GLN A 26 -3.98 27.67 -18.64
C GLN A 26 -3.98 26.14 -18.71
N ALA A 27 -4.28 25.45 -17.61
CA ALA A 27 -4.45 24.01 -17.62
C ALA A 27 -5.66 23.60 -18.46
N ASP A 28 -5.69 22.35 -18.94
CA ASP A 28 -6.86 21.81 -19.64
C ASP A 28 -8.07 21.78 -18.70
N GLY A 29 -7.89 21.31 -17.47
CA GLY A 29 -8.87 21.42 -16.39
C GLY A 29 -8.21 21.88 -15.10
N ALA A 30 -8.93 22.67 -14.30
CA ALA A 30 -8.48 23.08 -12.98
C ALA A 30 -9.67 23.26 -12.03
N VAL A 31 -9.62 22.62 -10.87
CA VAL A 31 -10.67 22.71 -9.85
C VAL A 31 -10.02 22.97 -8.49
N LEU A 32 -10.49 24.02 -7.82
CA LEU A 32 -10.26 24.24 -6.40
C LEU A 32 -11.42 23.57 -5.65
N ALA A 33 -11.12 22.53 -4.89
CA ALA A 33 -12.12 21.81 -4.10
C ALA A 33 -11.91 22.09 -2.63
N THR A 34 -13.01 22.27 -1.90
CA THR A 34 -13.03 22.49 -0.45
C THR A 34 -13.99 21.51 0.19
N TYR A 35 -13.56 20.84 1.26
CA TYR A 35 -14.41 19.97 2.07
C TYR A 35 -14.22 20.29 3.55
N GLY A 36 -15.27 20.82 4.18
CA GLY A 36 -15.10 21.53 5.45
C GLY A 36 -14.20 22.75 5.24
N GLU A 37 -13.03 22.77 5.88
CA GLU A 37 -12.01 23.82 5.70
C GLU A 37 -10.73 23.33 5.00
N THR A 38 -10.63 22.04 4.68
CA THR A 38 -9.54 21.48 3.88
C THR A 38 -9.73 21.83 2.40
N VAL A 39 -8.68 22.34 1.75
CA VAL A 39 -8.71 22.85 0.37
C VAL A 39 -7.58 22.26 -0.47
N VAL A 40 -7.92 21.74 -1.65
CA VAL A 40 -6.97 21.23 -2.63
C VAL A 40 -7.18 21.87 -4.00
N LEU A 41 -6.09 22.12 -4.72
CA LEU A 41 -6.11 22.52 -6.13
C LEU A 41 -5.69 21.34 -6.99
N ALA A 42 -6.60 20.82 -7.81
CA ALA A 42 -6.31 19.82 -8.83
C ALA A 42 -6.21 20.47 -10.21
N THR A 43 -5.17 20.11 -10.97
CA THR A 43 -4.99 20.55 -12.36
C THR A 43 -4.69 19.36 -13.26
N VAL A 44 -5.19 19.44 -14.50
CA VAL A 44 -5.00 18.45 -15.56
C VAL A 44 -4.42 19.16 -16.76
N VAL A 45 -3.33 18.61 -17.29
CA VAL A 45 -2.76 19.00 -18.57
C VAL A 45 -2.49 17.76 -19.38
N SER A 46 -2.95 17.74 -20.62
CA SER A 46 -2.71 16.63 -21.53
C SER A 46 -2.23 17.16 -22.88
N MET A 47 -1.15 16.59 -23.40
CA MET A 47 -0.64 16.94 -24.72
C MET A 47 -1.70 16.66 -25.80
N LYS A 48 -1.66 17.42 -26.90
CA LYS A 48 -2.60 17.24 -28.02
C LYS A 48 -2.23 16.06 -28.91
N GLU A 49 -0.96 15.69 -28.94
CA GLU A 49 -0.42 14.58 -29.72
C GLU A 49 0.32 13.59 -28.82
N PRO A 50 0.30 12.28 -29.15
CA PRO A 50 1.09 11.28 -28.45
C PRO A 50 2.58 11.46 -28.74
N LYS A 51 3.43 11.09 -27.79
CA LYS A 51 4.88 11.08 -28.01
C LYS A 51 5.26 9.90 -28.92
N PRO A 52 6.07 10.12 -29.97
CA PRO A 52 6.54 9.02 -30.82
C PRO A 52 7.28 7.95 -30.02
N GLY A 53 6.98 6.68 -30.30
CA GLY A 53 7.69 5.53 -29.73
C GLY A 53 7.32 5.13 -28.30
N LEU A 54 6.26 5.69 -27.71
CA LEU A 54 5.69 5.19 -26.46
C LEU A 54 4.62 4.13 -26.74
N ASP A 55 4.83 2.92 -26.26
CA ASP A 55 3.91 1.79 -26.38
C ASP A 55 2.84 1.75 -25.27
N PHE A 56 2.95 2.61 -24.25
CA PHE A 56 2.04 2.70 -23.10
C PHE A 56 1.37 4.08 -23.01
N PHE A 57 0.35 4.19 -22.15
CA PHE A 57 -0.28 5.48 -21.83
C PHE A 57 0.50 6.23 -20.71
N PRO A 58 1.22 7.33 -21.04
CA PRO A 58 1.95 8.14 -20.09
C PRO A 58 1.02 9.02 -19.22
N LEU A 59 0.35 8.40 -18.26
CA LEU A 59 -0.35 9.10 -17.18
C LEU A 59 0.55 9.26 -15.94
N THR A 60 0.73 10.50 -15.49
CA THR A 60 1.45 10.82 -14.26
C THR A 60 0.56 11.61 -13.31
N VAL A 61 0.29 11.06 -12.13
CA VAL A 61 -0.35 11.77 -11.03
C VAL A 61 0.67 12.23 -10.00
N ASN A 62 0.62 13.49 -9.58
CA ASN A 62 1.42 14.05 -8.50
C ASN A 62 0.51 14.72 -7.47
N TYR A 63 0.28 14.04 -6.37
CA TYR A 63 -0.25 14.67 -5.16
C TYR A 63 0.90 15.23 -4.34
N GLN A 64 0.75 16.46 -3.86
CA GLN A 64 1.75 17.14 -3.05
C GLN A 64 1.11 17.94 -1.90
N GLU A 65 1.73 17.84 -0.73
CA GLU A 65 1.36 18.59 0.46
C GLU A 65 2.30 19.78 0.61
N LYS A 66 1.73 20.95 0.91
CA LYS A 66 2.52 22.13 1.27
C LYS A 66 2.36 22.38 2.75
N THR A 67 3.47 22.52 3.48
CA THR A 67 3.40 22.62 4.95
C THR A 67 2.70 23.90 5.39
N TYR A 68 2.67 24.94 4.54
CA TYR A 68 1.88 26.13 4.77
C TYR A 68 0.37 25.84 4.85
N ALA A 69 -0.11 24.73 4.27
CA ALA A 69 -1.51 24.33 4.35
C ALA A 69 -1.97 24.10 5.79
N ALA A 70 -1.03 23.73 6.67
CA ALA A 70 -1.23 23.59 8.11
C ALA A 70 -0.51 24.69 8.92
N GLY A 71 -0.10 25.79 8.29
CA GLY A 71 0.59 26.90 8.94
C GLY A 71 2.02 26.58 9.43
N LYS A 72 2.69 25.56 8.87
CA LYS A 72 4.01 25.08 9.30
C LYS A 72 5.12 25.43 8.32
N ILE A 73 6.35 25.58 8.83
CA ILE A 73 7.58 25.60 8.04
C ILE A 73 8.17 24.17 8.06
N PRO A 74 8.67 23.62 6.93
CA PRO A 74 9.17 22.24 6.90
C PRO A 74 10.29 21.99 7.91
N GLY A 75 10.28 20.82 8.58
CA GLY A 75 11.26 20.48 9.61
C GLY A 75 12.70 20.33 9.09
N GLY A 76 12.86 19.93 7.82
CA GLY A 76 14.16 19.66 7.19
C GLY A 76 15.15 20.84 7.20
N TYR A 77 16.43 20.55 6.97
CA TYR A 77 17.52 21.55 7.02
C TYR A 77 17.29 22.75 6.10
N PHE A 78 16.76 22.51 4.89
CA PHE A 78 16.53 23.55 3.88
C PHE A 78 15.25 24.38 4.07
N LYS A 79 14.37 24.02 5.03
CA LYS A 79 13.09 24.71 5.27
C LYS A 79 12.21 24.85 4.03
N ARG A 80 12.25 23.83 3.16
CA ARG A 80 11.49 23.70 1.92
C ARG A 80 11.10 22.24 1.71
N GLU A 81 9.90 22.00 1.20
CA GLU A 81 9.46 20.66 0.81
C GLU A 81 10.36 20.10 -0.30
N GLY A 82 10.80 18.86 -0.12
CA GLY A 82 11.81 18.22 -0.95
C GLY A 82 11.23 17.09 -1.80
N ARG A 83 11.84 15.91 -1.68
CA ARG A 83 11.32 14.68 -2.31
C ARG A 83 9.92 14.36 -1.77
N PRO A 84 9.05 13.70 -2.56
CA PRO A 84 7.75 13.24 -2.09
C PRO A 84 7.90 12.35 -0.85
N SER A 85 7.04 12.57 0.13
CA SER A 85 6.83 11.72 1.29
C SER A 85 6.19 10.38 0.91
N GLU A 86 6.12 9.45 1.87
CA GLU A 86 5.35 8.21 1.72
C GLU A 86 3.88 8.52 1.45
N LYS A 87 3.24 9.39 2.25
CA LYS A 87 1.84 9.80 2.05
C LYS A 87 1.63 10.40 0.67
N GLU A 88 2.50 11.31 0.22
CA GLU A 88 2.35 11.92 -1.10
C GLU A 88 2.44 10.91 -2.25
N THR A 89 3.35 9.94 -2.11
CA THR A 89 3.50 8.86 -3.09
C THR A 89 2.30 7.91 -3.09
N LEU A 90 1.80 7.55 -1.91
CA LEU A 90 0.65 6.66 -1.74
C LEU A 90 -0.64 7.29 -2.24
N VAL A 91 -0.92 8.55 -1.90
CA VAL A 91 -2.11 9.27 -2.37
C VAL A 91 -2.04 9.49 -3.88
N SER A 92 -0.85 9.78 -4.43
CA SER A 92 -0.67 9.84 -5.89
C SER A 92 -1.09 8.52 -6.57
N ARG A 93 -0.75 7.37 -5.98
CA ARG A 93 -1.19 6.05 -6.48
C ARG A 93 -2.68 5.81 -6.26
N LEU A 94 -3.20 6.23 -5.10
CA LEU A 94 -4.61 6.08 -4.74
C LEU A 94 -5.51 6.82 -5.74
N ILE A 95 -5.07 7.98 -6.23
CA ILE A 95 -5.76 8.75 -7.29
C ILE A 95 -5.55 8.11 -8.67
N ASP A 96 -4.33 7.68 -9.01
CA ASP A 96 -3.98 7.11 -10.33
C ASP A 96 -4.78 5.84 -10.67
N ARG A 97 -4.92 4.94 -9.70
CA ARG A 97 -5.55 3.62 -9.88
C ARG A 97 -6.97 3.67 -10.46
N PRO A 98 -7.94 4.41 -9.87
CA PRO A 98 -9.31 4.44 -10.40
C PRO A 98 -9.46 5.24 -11.70
N ILE A 99 -8.58 6.20 -12.00
CA ILE A 99 -8.75 7.03 -13.21
C ILE A 99 -8.09 6.41 -14.44
N ARG A 100 -7.01 5.62 -14.27
CA ARG A 100 -6.25 5.04 -15.38
C ARG A 100 -7.09 4.18 -16.33
N PRO A 101 -7.99 3.28 -15.86
CA PRO A 101 -8.81 2.45 -16.77
C PRO A 101 -9.91 3.24 -17.48
N LEU A 102 -10.18 4.49 -17.10
CA LEU A 102 -11.26 5.29 -17.66
C LEU A 102 -10.83 6.21 -18.81
N PHE A 103 -9.57 6.19 -19.21
CA PHE A 103 -9.18 6.87 -20.45
C PHE A 103 -9.61 6.04 -21.64
N ALA A 104 -10.10 6.71 -22.69
CA ALA A 104 -10.55 6.03 -23.91
C ALA A 104 -9.46 5.09 -24.46
N ASP A 105 -9.87 3.91 -24.94
CA ASP A 105 -8.95 2.90 -25.44
C ASP A 105 -8.03 3.45 -26.54
N GLY A 106 -6.74 3.11 -26.44
CA GLY A 106 -5.72 3.61 -27.34
C GLY A 106 -5.26 5.05 -27.09
N TYR A 107 -5.79 5.76 -26.08
CA TYR A 107 -5.32 7.10 -25.73
C TYR A 107 -3.89 7.04 -25.15
N LYS A 108 -2.93 7.66 -25.83
CA LYS A 108 -1.48 7.63 -25.47
C LYS A 108 -0.85 9.01 -25.31
N ASN A 109 -1.65 10.05 -25.12
CA ASN A 109 -1.12 11.40 -24.97
C ASN A 109 -0.54 11.62 -23.57
N ASP A 110 0.64 12.24 -23.48
CA ASP A 110 1.27 12.58 -22.20
C ASP A 110 0.34 13.44 -21.36
N THR A 111 -0.11 12.87 -20.25
CA THR A 111 -1.15 13.43 -19.39
C THR A 111 -0.63 13.52 -17.97
N GLN A 112 -0.62 14.74 -17.44
CA GLN A 112 -0.15 15.05 -16.10
C GLN A 112 -1.29 15.63 -15.26
N ILE A 113 -1.41 15.08 -14.06
CA ILE A 113 -2.35 15.53 -13.04
C ILE A 113 -1.52 15.98 -11.85
N VAL A 114 -1.78 17.20 -11.36
CA VAL A 114 -1.15 17.73 -10.16
C VAL A 114 -2.22 18.13 -9.16
N VAL A 115 -2.16 17.54 -7.98
CA VAL A 115 -3.05 17.89 -6.86
C VAL A 115 -2.21 18.48 -5.74
N THR A 116 -2.54 19.70 -5.33
CA THR A 116 -1.79 20.44 -4.32
C THR A 116 -2.70 20.74 -3.15
N VAL A 117 -2.37 20.23 -1.96
CA VAL A 117 -3.04 20.65 -0.73
C VAL A 117 -2.59 22.06 -0.39
N VAL A 118 -3.54 22.99 -0.37
CA VAL A 118 -3.28 24.41 -0.13
C VAL A 118 -3.81 24.88 1.23
N GLN A 119 -4.74 24.14 1.83
CA GLN A 119 -5.20 24.32 3.21
C GLN A 119 -5.60 22.97 3.81
N HIS A 120 -5.32 22.75 5.09
CA HIS A 120 -5.67 21.54 5.82
C HIS A 120 -6.22 21.95 7.20
N ASP A 121 -7.43 21.50 7.51
CA ASP A 121 -8.17 21.90 8.74
C ASP A 121 -7.87 21.04 9.97
N LEU A 122 -7.08 19.98 9.79
CA LEU A 122 -6.67 18.99 10.80
C LEU A 122 -7.76 17.98 11.15
N GLU A 123 -8.91 18.08 10.51
CA GLU A 123 -10.07 17.23 10.75
C GLU A 123 -10.37 16.32 9.56
N ASN A 124 -10.20 16.82 8.32
CA ASN A 124 -10.53 16.12 7.09
C ASN A 124 -9.25 15.71 6.35
N ASP A 125 -9.04 14.40 6.14
CA ASP A 125 -7.91 13.95 5.33
C ASP A 125 -8.09 14.41 3.86
N PRO A 126 -7.10 15.11 3.27
CA PRO A 126 -7.20 15.64 1.91
C PRO A 126 -7.21 14.56 0.81
N ASP A 127 -6.93 13.30 1.10
CA ASP A 127 -6.81 12.25 0.09
C ASP A 127 -8.12 11.98 -0.68
N ILE A 128 -9.24 11.88 0.02
CA ILE A 128 -10.57 11.71 -0.58
C ILE A 128 -10.95 12.95 -1.40
N LEU A 129 -10.75 14.14 -0.83
CA LEU A 129 -11.00 15.39 -1.53
C LEU A 129 -10.15 15.51 -2.80
N SER A 130 -8.93 14.97 -2.77
CA SER A 130 -8.02 14.96 -3.92
C SER A 130 -8.48 14.04 -5.06
N ILE A 131 -9.11 12.91 -4.75
CA ILE A 131 -9.76 12.05 -5.75
C ILE A 131 -10.90 12.83 -6.42
N VAL A 132 -11.77 13.45 -5.62
CA VAL A 132 -12.92 14.24 -6.10
C VAL A 132 -12.47 15.43 -6.97
N ALA A 133 -11.47 16.19 -6.50
CA ALA A 133 -10.94 17.33 -7.23
C ALA A 133 -10.29 16.92 -8.56
N THR A 134 -9.57 15.79 -8.57
CA THR A 134 -8.97 15.22 -9.80
C THR A 134 -10.05 14.82 -10.80
N SER A 135 -11.08 14.11 -10.33
CA SER A 135 -12.22 13.70 -11.14
C SER A 135 -12.92 14.90 -11.79
N ALA A 136 -13.17 15.95 -10.99
CA ALA A 136 -13.76 17.18 -11.49
C ALA A 136 -12.85 17.86 -12.53
N ALA A 137 -11.57 18.02 -12.24
CA ALA A 137 -10.62 18.64 -13.17
C ALA A 137 -10.48 17.86 -14.49
N LEU A 138 -10.46 16.51 -14.44
CA LEU A 138 -10.45 15.67 -15.63
C LEU A 138 -11.72 15.84 -16.47
N THR A 139 -12.88 15.80 -15.82
CA THR A 139 -14.18 15.93 -16.50
C THR A 139 -14.31 17.30 -17.19
N LEU A 140 -13.79 18.36 -16.57
CA LEU A 140 -13.80 19.71 -17.15
C LEU A 140 -12.77 19.90 -18.28
N SER A 141 -11.78 19.01 -18.41
CA SER A 141 -10.62 19.22 -19.28
C SER A 141 -10.88 18.99 -20.77
N GLY A 142 -11.97 18.28 -21.10
CA GLY A 142 -12.26 17.78 -22.44
C GLY A 142 -11.34 16.64 -22.90
N VAL A 143 -10.43 16.14 -22.05
CA VAL A 143 -9.62 14.95 -22.36
C VAL A 143 -10.53 13.71 -22.45
N PRO A 144 -10.26 12.73 -23.35
CA PRO A 144 -11.07 11.51 -23.51
C PRO A 144 -11.05 10.60 -22.26
N PHE A 145 -11.83 11.00 -21.25
CA PHE A 145 -11.96 10.36 -19.96
C PHE A 145 -13.43 10.05 -19.70
N MET A 146 -13.74 8.78 -19.43
CA MET A 146 -15.08 8.20 -19.31
C MET A 146 -15.67 8.30 -17.89
N GLY A 147 -15.11 9.16 -17.04
CA GLY A 147 -15.70 9.46 -15.73
C GLY A 147 -16.93 10.38 -15.82
N PRO A 148 -17.31 11.06 -14.72
CA PRO A 148 -16.54 11.25 -13.49
C PRO A 148 -16.51 10.05 -12.56
N ILE A 149 -15.53 10.06 -11.65
CA ILE A 149 -15.49 9.17 -10.48
C ILE A 149 -15.82 9.93 -9.19
N GLY A 150 -16.36 9.21 -8.21
CA GLY A 150 -16.41 9.59 -6.81
C GLY A 150 -15.36 8.84 -5.99
N GLY A 151 -15.15 9.28 -4.76
CA GLY A 151 -14.33 8.58 -3.78
C GLY A 151 -14.88 8.82 -2.38
N ALA A 152 -14.74 7.85 -1.48
CA ALA A 152 -15.16 7.95 -0.09
C ALA A 152 -14.23 7.15 0.82
N ARG A 153 -14.11 7.60 2.07
CA ARG A 153 -13.53 6.81 3.17
C ARG A 153 -14.66 6.28 4.05
N VAL A 154 -14.56 5.04 4.49
CA VAL A 154 -15.56 4.37 5.33
C VAL A 154 -14.88 3.86 6.59
N GLY A 155 -15.36 4.37 7.73
CA GLY A 155 -15.04 3.86 9.06
C GLY A 155 -16.05 2.81 9.52
N TYR A 156 -15.67 2.05 10.56
CA TYR A 156 -16.59 1.15 11.27
C TYR A 156 -16.48 1.39 12.77
N ILE A 157 -17.40 2.18 13.30
CA ILE A 157 -17.40 2.72 14.66
C ILE A 157 -18.71 2.31 15.33
N ASN A 158 -18.65 1.78 16.55
CA ASN A 158 -19.84 1.37 17.32
C ASN A 158 -20.80 0.40 16.59
N GLY A 159 -20.30 -0.38 15.62
CA GLY A 159 -21.09 -1.33 14.85
C GLY A 159 -21.77 -0.74 13.61
N GLU A 160 -21.45 0.51 13.25
CA GLU A 160 -22.05 1.23 12.12
C GLU A 160 -20.98 1.69 11.12
N TYR A 161 -21.37 1.80 9.84
CA TYR A 161 -20.54 2.42 8.82
C TYR A 161 -20.61 3.94 8.94
N VAL A 162 -19.44 4.59 9.03
CA VAL A 162 -19.33 6.05 9.13
C VAL A 162 -18.65 6.59 7.87
N LEU A 163 -19.30 7.56 7.21
CA LEU A 163 -18.80 8.17 5.98
C LEU A 163 -17.80 9.29 6.28
N ASN A 164 -16.64 9.21 5.63
CA ASN A 164 -15.54 10.16 5.74
C ASN A 164 -15.25 10.55 7.21
N PRO A 165 -14.95 9.61 8.11
CA PRO A 165 -14.69 9.94 9.51
C PRO A 165 -13.61 11.01 9.63
N HIS A 166 -13.73 11.87 10.63
CA HIS A 166 -12.67 12.81 10.97
C HIS A 166 -11.41 12.07 11.42
N ILE A 167 -10.27 12.74 11.31
CA ILE A 167 -8.96 12.14 11.61
C ILE A 167 -8.89 11.63 13.06
N ASP A 168 -9.52 12.33 14.01
CA ASP A 168 -9.61 11.96 15.42
C ASP A 168 -10.56 10.76 15.66
N GLU A 169 -11.65 10.64 14.90
CA GLU A 169 -12.56 9.48 14.96
C GLU A 169 -11.91 8.17 14.47
N MET A 170 -10.87 8.25 13.64
CA MET A 170 -10.21 7.08 13.05
C MET A 170 -9.53 6.17 14.07
N GLU A 171 -9.12 6.68 15.23
CA GLU A 171 -8.53 5.86 16.30
C GLU A 171 -9.55 4.85 16.86
N GLU A 172 -10.81 5.27 16.98
CA GLU A 172 -11.94 4.47 17.45
C GLU A 172 -12.44 3.48 16.39
N SER A 173 -12.15 3.76 15.12
CA SER A 173 -12.58 2.93 14.00
C SER A 173 -11.89 1.56 13.98
N LYS A 174 -12.67 0.54 13.58
CA LYS A 174 -12.16 -0.80 13.23
C LYS A 174 -11.87 -0.97 11.75
N LEU A 175 -12.17 0.03 10.93
CA LEU A 175 -11.99 0.01 9.49
C LEU A 175 -11.44 1.36 9.01
N ASP A 176 -10.42 1.30 8.18
CA ASP A 176 -10.03 2.39 7.30
C ASP A 176 -10.13 1.87 5.87
N LEU A 177 -11.25 2.15 5.20
CA LEU A 177 -11.47 1.71 3.83
C LEU A 177 -11.68 2.91 2.93
N VAL A 178 -10.83 3.05 1.91
CA VAL A 178 -11.03 3.99 0.82
C VAL A 178 -11.58 3.25 -0.38
N VAL A 179 -12.64 3.79 -0.97
CA VAL A 179 -13.27 3.27 -2.19
C VAL A 179 -13.45 4.40 -3.20
N ALA A 180 -13.19 4.12 -4.47
CA ALA A 180 -13.44 5.02 -5.59
C ALA A 180 -14.08 4.27 -6.75
N GLY A 181 -14.94 4.96 -7.51
CA GLY A 181 -15.69 4.35 -8.61
C GLY A 181 -16.54 5.33 -9.39
N THR A 182 -17.19 4.83 -10.43
CA THR A 182 -18.16 5.55 -11.26
C THR A 182 -19.57 5.46 -10.66
N ALA A 183 -20.56 5.99 -11.40
CA ALA A 183 -21.96 5.78 -11.06
C ALA A 183 -22.33 4.30 -11.01
N ASP A 184 -21.76 3.51 -11.93
CA ASP A 184 -22.18 2.13 -12.17
C ASP A 184 -21.32 1.10 -11.42
N ALA A 185 -20.04 1.39 -11.17
CA ALA A 185 -19.11 0.40 -10.65
C ALA A 185 -18.07 0.98 -9.69
N VAL A 186 -17.63 0.13 -8.75
CA VAL A 186 -16.42 0.38 -7.98
C VAL A 186 -15.21 0.07 -8.87
N LEU A 187 -14.21 0.95 -8.84
CA LEU A 187 -12.98 0.79 -9.60
C LEU A 187 -11.77 0.46 -8.73
N MET A 188 -11.77 0.96 -7.49
CA MET A 188 -10.63 0.83 -6.60
C MET A 188 -11.08 0.72 -5.15
N VAL A 189 -10.47 -0.21 -4.41
CA VAL A 189 -10.56 -0.33 -2.96
C VAL A 189 -9.16 -0.43 -2.38
N GLU A 190 -8.94 0.23 -1.24
CA GLU A 190 -7.73 0.14 -0.42
C GLU A 190 -8.14 0.19 1.05
N SER A 191 -7.80 -0.83 1.84
CA SER A 191 -8.24 -0.86 3.24
C SER A 191 -7.23 -1.41 4.25
N GLU A 192 -7.39 -0.97 5.49
CA GLU A 192 -6.85 -1.55 6.73
C GLU A 192 -8.02 -1.85 7.67
N ALA A 193 -8.06 -3.03 8.28
CA ALA A 193 -9.17 -3.47 9.11
C ALA A 193 -8.69 -4.21 10.37
N LYS A 194 -9.38 -4.00 11.49
CA LYS A 194 -9.14 -4.71 12.75
C LYS A 194 -9.90 -6.05 12.77
N GLU A 195 -9.50 -6.96 11.88
CA GLU A 195 -10.03 -8.34 11.78
C GLU A 195 -11.56 -8.40 11.57
N LEU A 196 -12.05 -7.81 10.48
CA LEU A 196 -13.49 -7.79 10.14
C LEU A 196 -13.88 -8.92 9.19
N SER A 197 -15.11 -9.42 9.27
CA SER A 197 -15.62 -10.47 8.36
C SER A 197 -15.73 -9.98 6.91
N GLU A 198 -15.69 -10.91 5.95
CA GLU A 198 -15.87 -10.61 4.53
C GLU A 198 -17.15 -9.81 4.23
N ASP A 199 -18.28 -10.15 4.88
CA ASP A 199 -19.57 -9.46 4.69
C ASP A 199 -19.51 -7.99 5.13
N LEU A 200 -18.84 -7.71 6.26
CA LEU A 200 -18.67 -6.34 6.76
C LEU A 200 -17.76 -5.52 5.83
N MET A 201 -16.73 -6.15 5.26
CA MET A 201 -15.85 -5.50 4.29
C MET A 201 -16.60 -5.17 3.00
N LEU A 202 -17.38 -6.11 2.47
CA LEU A 202 -18.18 -5.90 1.27
C LEU A 202 -19.26 -4.85 1.51
N GLY A 203 -19.95 -4.89 2.65
CA GLY A 203 -20.93 -3.89 3.04
C GLY A 203 -20.34 -2.47 3.12
N ALA A 204 -19.08 -2.34 3.57
CA ALA A 204 -18.39 -1.05 3.58
C ALA A 204 -18.10 -0.53 2.16
N VAL A 205 -17.71 -1.40 1.23
CA VAL A 205 -17.50 -1.04 -0.18
C VAL A 205 -18.81 -0.54 -0.81
N VAL A 206 -19.91 -1.25 -0.59
CA VAL A 206 -21.24 -0.88 -1.10
C VAL A 206 -21.74 0.42 -0.46
N PHE A 207 -21.54 0.59 0.84
CA PHE A 207 -21.88 1.81 1.56
C PHE A 207 -21.12 3.02 0.99
N GLY A 208 -19.81 2.89 0.78
CA GLY A 208 -19.00 3.95 0.20
C GLY A 208 -19.39 4.28 -1.25
N HIS A 209 -19.65 3.26 -2.09
CA HIS A 209 -20.12 3.45 -3.47
C HIS A 209 -21.42 4.26 -3.54
N LYS A 210 -22.41 3.91 -2.71
CA LYS A 210 -23.66 4.68 -2.60
C LYS A 210 -23.43 6.09 -2.07
N SER A 211 -22.51 6.25 -1.13
CA SER A 211 -22.28 7.50 -0.42
C SER A 211 -21.62 8.60 -1.26
N PHE A 212 -20.84 8.26 -2.29
CA PHE A 212 -20.22 9.26 -3.16
C PHE A 212 -21.04 9.60 -4.41
N GLN A 213 -22.20 8.97 -4.64
CA GLN A 213 -23.05 9.27 -5.81
C GLN A 213 -23.44 10.76 -5.92
N PRO A 214 -23.81 11.46 -4.82
CA PRO A 214 -24.08 12.90 -4.88
C PRO A 214 -22.88 13.74 -5.35
N VAL A 215 -21.65 13.26 -5.11
CA VAL A 215 -20.42 13.92 -5.55
C VAL A 215 -20.27 13.81 -7.07
N ILE A 216 -20.52 12.63 -7.64
CA ILE A 216 -20.52 12.40 -9.10
C ILE A 216 -21.52 13.33 -9.77
N GLU A 217 -22.75 13.41 -9.24
CA GLU A 217 -23.76 14.34 -9.74
C GLU A 217 -23.32 15.81 -9.66
N ALA A 218 -22.65 16.21 -8.58
CA ALA A 218 -22.13 17.57 -8.43
C ALA A 218 -21.03 17.90 -9.45
N ILE A 219 -20.16 16.93 -9.77
CA ILE A 219 -19.14 17.08 -10.82
C ILE A 219 -19.80 17.25 -12.19
N ILE A 220 -20.82 16.44 -12.50
CA ILE A 220 -21.58 16.56 -13.75
C ILE A 220 -22.23 17.94 -13.86
N LYS A 221 -22.92 18.41 -12.81
CA LYS A 221 -23.53 19.76 -12.77
C LYS A 221 -22.51 20.87 -13.02
N LEU A 222 -21.28 20.74 -12.50
CA LEU A 222 -20.21 21.70 -12.75
C LEU A 222 -19.73 21.61 -14.22
N ALA A 223 -19.59 20.40 -14.75
CA ALA A 223 -19.15 20.18 -16.12
C ALA A 223 -20.14 20.75 -17.15
N GLU A 224 -21.45 20.61 -16.93
CA GLU A 224 -22.51 21.15 -17.81
C GLU A 224 -22.38 22.65 -18.08
N VAL A 225 -21.81 23.41 -17.14
CA VAL A 225 -21.69 24.87 -17.23
C VAL A 225 -20.26 25.37 -17.46
N ALA A 226 -19.24 24.52 -17.27
CA ALA A 226 -17.85 24.95 -17.23
C ALA A 226 -16.84 24.02 -17.92
N ALA A 227 -17.24 22.85 -18.41
CA ALA A 227 -16.34 21.96 -19.14
C ALA A 227 -15.90 22.60 -20.47
N LYS A 228 -14.66 22.29 -20.87
CA LYS A 228 -14.19 22.62 -22.22
C LYS A 228 -14.78 21.65 -23.23
N GLU A 229 -14.80 22.09 -24.49
CA GLU A 229 -15.16 21.23 -25.62
C GLU A 229 -14.36 19.92 -25.57
N PRO A 230 -15.03 18.76 -25.64
CA PRO A 230 -14.37 17.47 -25.73
C PRO A 230 -13.37 17.45 -26.89
N ARG A 231 -12.20 16.88 -26.63
CA ARG A 231 -11.19 16.66 -27.67
C ARG A 231 -11.69 15.58 -28.59
N ASP A 232 -11.60 15.84 -29.89
CA ASP A 232 -11.85 14.81 -30.89
C ASP A 232 -10.81 13.70 -30.74
N PHE A 233 -11.28 12.49 -30.50
CA PHE A 233 -10.47 11.29 -30.40
C PHE A 233 -11.31 10.11 -30.87
N THR A 234 -10.82 9.43 -31.89
CA THR A 234 -11.37 8.16 -32.35
C THR A 234 -10.37 7.07 -32.02
N ALA A 235 -10.78 6.10 -31.21
CA ALA A 235 -9.97 4.93 -30.93
C ALA A 235 -9.70 4.18 -32.25
N PRO A 236 -8.46 3.73 -32.48
CA PRO A 236 -8.16 2.96 -33.68
C PRO A 236 -8.93 1.63 -33.67
N ASP A 237 -9.60 1.31 -34.78
CA ASP A 237 -10.27 0.02 -34.95
C ASP A 237 -9.33 -0.99 -35.62
N TYR A 238 -9.02 -2.06 -34.90
CA TYR A 238 -8.18 -3.15 -35.37
C TYR A 238 -8.93 -4.47 -35.55
N SER A 239 -10.27 -4.46 -35.57
CA SER A 239 -11.09 -5.68 -35.64
C SER A 239 -10.80 -6.53 -36.89
N GLU A 240 -10.53 -5.89 -38.05
CA GLU A 240 -10.14 -6.61 -39.28
C GLU A 240 -8.80 -7.32 -39.11
N LEU A 241 -7.78 -6.62 -38.60
CA LEU A 241 -6.45 -7.16 -38.35
C LEU A 241 -6.51 -8.31 -37.33
N GLU A 242 -7.27 -8.14 -36.25
CA GLU A 242 -7.48 -9.17 -35.24
C GLU A 242 -8.11 -10.43 -35.87
N GLY A 243 -9.15 -10.26 -36.69
CA GLY A 243 -9.81 -11.36 -37.39
C GLY A 243 -8.91 -12.09 -38.39
N GLU A 244 -8.04 -11.36 -39.10
CA GLU A 244 -7.01 -11.95 -39.97
C GLU A 244 -5.97 -12.73 -39.14
N MET A 245 -5.45 -12.15 -38.05
CA MET A 245 -4.48 -12.81 -37.17
C MET A 245 -5.05 -14.09 -36.54
N LEU A 246 -6.28 -14.05 -36.03
CA LEU A 246 -6.93 -15.19 -35.39
C LEU A 246 -7.03 -16.39 -36.35
N LYS A 247 -7.30 -16.14 -37.63
CA LYS A 247 -7.33 -17.21 -38.66
C LYS A 247 -5.95 -17.83 -38.94
N ILE A 248 -4.88 -17.06 -38.81
CA ILE A 248 -3.52 -17.51 -39.14
C ILE A 248 -2.88 -18.28 -37.98
N VAL A 249 -3.10 -17.82 -36.74
CA VAL A 249 -2.37 -18.31 -35.56
C VAL A 249 -3.23 -18.70 -34.37
N GLY A 250 -4.56 -18.59 -34.44
CA GLY A 250 -5.43 -18.81 -33.28
C GLY A 250 -5.26 -20.17 -32.62
N ASP A 251 -5.22 -21.24 -33.40
CA ASP A 251 -5.03 -22.61 -32.87
C ASP A 251 -3.62 -22.83 -32.33
N GLU A 252 -2.60 -22.36 -33.04
CA GLU A 252 -1.20 -22.45 -32.59
C GLU A 252 -0.97 -21.68 -31.28
N LEU A 253 -1.62 -20.53 -31.13
CA LEU A 253 -1.57 -19.73 -29.91
C LEU A 253 -2.28 -20.44 -28.76
N ARG A 254 -3.44 -21.08 -29.02
CA ARG A 254 -4.14 -21.91 -28.03
C ARG A 254 -3.27 -23.07 -27.55
N GLU A 255 -2.56 -23.76 -28.46
CA GLU A 255 -1.64 -24.83 -28.08
C GLU A 255 -0.42 -24.31 -27.32
N ALA A 256 0.14 -23.17 -27.71
CA ALA A 256 1.26 -22.56 -26.99
C ALA A 256 0.91 -22.26 -25.52
N TYR A 257 -0.30 -21.77 -25.25
CA TYR A 257 -0.77 -21.50 -23.88
C TYR A 257 -1.14 -22.75 -23.06
N LYS A 258 -1.16 -23.95 -23.65
CA LYS A 258 -1.26 -25.21 -22.90
C LYS A 258 0.09 -25.65 -22.31
N ILE A 259 1.20 -25.03 -22.71
CA ILE A 259 2.52 -25.30 -22.16
C ILE A 259 2.61 -24.68 -20.76
N THR A 260 2.78 -25.54 -19.76
CA THR A 260 2.77 -25.14 -18.34
C THR A 260 4.05 -24.43 -17.93
N ASP A 261 5.22 -24.93 -18.39
CA ASP A 261 6.52 -24.31 -18.15
C ASP A 261 6.59 -22.91 -18.78
N LYS A 262 6.92 -21.91 -17.96
CA LYS A 262 6.87 -20.49 -18.34
C LYS A 262 7.83 -20.16 -19.49
N GLN A 263 9.08 -20.62 -19.41
CA GLN A 263 10.09 -20.29 -20.43
C GLN A 263 9.78 -20.98 -21.77
N SER A 264 9.36 -22.24 -21.72
CA SER A 264 8.94 -22.99 -22.91
C SER A 264 7.71 -22.39 -23.56
N ARG A 265 6.73 -21.93 -22.76
CA ARG A 265 5.56 -21.20 -23.24
C ARG A 265 5.95 -19.91 -23.94
N TYR A 266 6.84 -19.12 -23.34
CA TYR A 266 7.29 -17.86 -23.95
C TYR A 266 8.00 -18.10 -25.28
N ALA A 267 8.86 -19.12 -25.36
CA ALA A 267 9.50 -19.50 -26.63
C ALA A 267 8.49 -19.90 -27.71
N ALA A 268 7.42 -20.63 -27.35
CA ALA A 268 6.35 -20.99 -28.27
C ALA A 268 5.53 -19.76 -28.72
N VAL A 269 5.17 -18.88 -27.80
CA VAL A 269 4.46 -17.62 -28.10
C VAL A 269 5.31 -16.70 -28.98
N ASP A 270 6.62 -16.62 -28.74
CA ASP A 270 7.55 -15.84 -29.57
C ASP A 270 7.68 -16.41 -30.99
N ALA A 271 7.65 -17.74 -31.14
CA ALA A 271 7.60 -18.38 -32.45
C ALA A 271 6.31 -18.03 -33.20
N VAL A 272 5.16 -18.05 -32.51
CA VAL A 272 3.88 -17.62 -33.09
C VAL A 272 3.92 -16.13 -33.46
N LYS A 273 4.49 -15.28 -32.60
CA LYS A 273 4.68 -13.84 -32.86
C LYS A 273 5.55 -13.58 -34.08
N ALA A 274 6.63 -14.35 -34.26
CA ALA A 274 7.49 -14.27 -35.44
C ALA A 274 6.73 -14.66 -36.72
N LYS A 275 5.87 -15.68 -36.66
CA LYS A 275 4.99 -16.09 -37.77
C LYS A 275 3.99 -15.00 -38.13
N VAL A 276 3.35 -14.36 -37.16
CA VAL A 276 2.47 -13.20 -37.39
C VAL A 276 3.26 -12.08 -38.08
N LYS A 277 4.42 -11.70 -37.55
CA LYS A 277 5.26 -10.65 -38.16
C LYS A 277 5.63 -10.98 -39.61
N ALA A 278 5.94 -12.23 -39.92
CA ALA A 278 6.24 -12.65 -41.28
C ALA A 278 5.01 -12.63 -42.20
N ALA A 279 3.83 -13.02 -41.70
CA ALA A 279 2.59 -13.04 -42.48
C ALA A 279 2.09 -11.64 -42.86
N PHE A 280 2.36 -10.63 -42.03
CA PHE A 280 1.99 -9.23 -42.26
C PHE A 280 3.16 -8.36 -42.75
N ALA A 281 4.31 -8.96 -43.08
CA ALA A 281 5.40 -8.24 -43.70
C ALA A 281 5.01 -7.82 -45.13
N PRO A 282 5.30 -6.57 -45.55
CA PRO A 282 5.02 -6.14 -46.92
C PRO A 282 5.83 -6.96 -47.93
N ALA A 283 5.28 -7.16 -49.13
CA ALA A 283 6.05 -7.67 -50.25
C ALA A 283 7.13 -6.66 -50.65
N GLU A 284 8.21 -7.12 -51.29
CA GLU A 284 9.33 -6.26 -51.66
C GLU A 284 8.87 -5.13 -52.61
N GLY A 285 8.92 -3.89 -52.12
CA GLY A 285 8.47 -2.69 -52.85
C GLY A 285 7.06 -2.20 -52.54
N GLU A 286 6.31 -2.84 -51.63
CA GLU A 286 4.98 -2.40 -51.19
C GLU A 286 5.00 -1.68 -49.84
N GLU A 287 4.05 -0.76 -49.64
CA GLU A 287 3.80 -0.16 -48.32
C GLU A 287 3.12 -1.18 -47.40
N ALA A 288 3.52 -1.22 -46.13
CA ALA A 288 2.92 -2.14 -45.16
C ALA A 288 1.47 -1.73 -44.85
N LYS A 289 0.53 -2.69 -44.98
CA LYS A 289 -0.90 -2.51 -44.59
C LYS A 289 -1.04 -2.07 -43.13
N TYR A 290 -0.16 -2.56 -42.25
CA TYR A 290 -0.13 -2.24 -40.82
C TYR A 290 1.31 -2.01 -40.33
N THR A 291 1.48 -1.17 -39.32
CA THR A 291 2.80 -0.96 -38.70
C THR A 291 3.17 -2.11 -37.76
N SER A 292 4.47 -2.31 -37.52
CA SER A 292 4.96 -3.30 -36.56
C SER A 292 4.42 -3.08 -35.14
N GLU A 293 4.13 -1.83 -34.75
CA GLU A 293 3.53 -1.50 -33.45
C GLU A 293 2.08 -1.95 -33.38
N GLN A 294 1.29 -1.68 -34.44
CA GLN A 294 -0.11 -2.11 -34.53
C GLN A 294 -0.21 -3.64 -34.47
N ILE A 295 0.61 -4.33 -35.26
CA ILE A 295 0.70 -5.79 -35.24
C ILE A 295 1.05 -6.30 -33.84
N GLY A 296 2.02 -5.68 -33.17
CA GLY A 296 2.42 -6.03 -31.81
C GLY A 296 1.31 -5.83 -30.77
N SER A 297 0.57 -4.74 -30.85
CA SER A 297 -0.55 -4.42 -29.96
C SER A 297 -1.69 -5.43 -30.11
N VAL A 298 -2.14 -5.66 -31.35
CA VAL A 298 -3.24 -6.60 -31.64
C VAL A 298 -2.85 -8.03 -31.27
N PHE A 299 -1.60 -8.43 -31.50
CA PHE A 299 -1.14 -9.75 -31.07
C PHE A 299 -1.15 -9.92 -29.54
N LYS A 300 -0.92 -8.84 -28.77
CA LYS A 300 -1.01 -8.85 -27.31
C LYS A 300 -2.46 -8.94 -26.82
N GLU A 301 -3.38 -8.25 -27.46
CA GLU A 301 -4.82 -8.37 -27.20
C GLU A 301 -5.35 -9.76 -27.56
N LEU A 302 -4.87 -10.35 -28.65
CA LEU A 302 -5.21 -11.71 -29.06
C LEU A 302 -4.76 -12.76 -28.04
N GLN A 303 -3.54 -12.60 -27.50
CA GLN A 303 -3.04 -13.42 -26.39
C GLN A 303 -3.98 -13.37 -25.18
N ALA A 304 -4.40 -12.16 -24.79
CA ALA A 304 -5.35 -11.96 -23.71
C ALA A 304 -6.66 -12.73 -23.95
N LYS A 305 -7.24 -12.55 -25.13
CA LYS A 305 -8.51 -13.14 -25.52
C LYS A 305 -8.47 -14.68 -25.54
N VAL A 306 -7.41 -15.25 -26.11
CA VAL A 306 -7.22 -16.71 -26.15
C VAL A 306 -7.11 -17.32 -24.76
N VAL A 307 -6.33 -16.72 -23.86
CA VAL A 307 -6.20 -17.21 -22.48
C VAL A 307 -7.54 -17.11 -21.74
N ARG A 308 -8.25 -15.99 -21.87
CA ARG A 308 -9.56 -15.78 -21.24
C ARG A 308 -10.59 -16.80 -21.70
N TRP A 309 -10.68 -17.04 -23.01
CA TRP A 309 -11.55 -18.06 -23.58
C TRP A 309 -11.22 -19.45 -23.06
N ASN A 310 -9.94 -19.84 -23.05
CA ASN A 310 -9.53 -21.14 -22.54
C ASN A 310 -9.94 -21.34 -21.07
N ILE A 311 -9.76 -20.32 -20.22
CA ILE A 311 -10.16 -20.36 -18.81
C ILE A 311 -11.68 -20.49 -18.66
N LEU A 312 -12.46 -19.68 -19.40
CA LEU A 312 -13.91 -19.71 -19.33
C LEU A 312 -14.53 -21.00 -19.90
N ASP A 313 -13.93 -21.55 -20.96
CA ASP A 313 -14.46 -22.73 -21.65
C ASP A 313 -14.09 -24.04 -20.95
N THR A 314 -12.92 -24.11 -20.31
CA THR A 314 -12.38 -25.36 -19.74
C THR A 314 -12.24 -25.36 -18.22
N GLY A 315 -12.22 -24.19 -17.58
CA GLY A 315 -11.87 -24.06 -16.15
C GLY A 315 -10.40 -24.34 -15.83
N SER A 316 -9.56 -24.59 -16.84
CA SER A 316 -8.13 -24.85 -16.70
C SER A 316 -7.33 -23.59 -16.99
N ARG A 317 -6.35 -23.33 -16.12
CA ARG A 317 -5.45 -22.18 -16.22
C ARG A 317 -4.19 -22.48 -17.01
N ILE A 318 -3.38 -21.44 -17.22
CA ILE A 318 -2.15 -21.49 -18.03
C ILE A 318 -1.14 -22.52 -17.48
N ASP A 319 -1.09 -22.68 -16.16
CA ASP A 319 -0.22 -23.65 -15.50
C ASP A 319 -0.90 -25.01 -15.22
N GLY A 320 -2.09 -25.24 -15.79
CA GLY A 320 -2.85 -26.48 -15.67
C GLY A 320 -3.65 -26.63 -14.38
N ARG A 321 -3.62 -25.64 -13.46
CA ARG A 321 -4.49 -25.64 -12.27
C ARG A 321 -5.93 -25.35 -12.62
N ASP A 322 -6.83 -25.77 -11.73
CA ASP A 322 -8.20 -25.26 -11.73
C ASP A 322 -8.26 -23.82 -11.17
N LEU A 323 -9.46 -23.26 -11.17
CA LEU A 323 -9.71 -21.89 -10.74
C LEU A 323 -9.46 -21.64 -9.24
N LYS A 324 -9.44 -22.68 -8.40
CA LYS A 324 -9.44 -22.58 -6.93
C LYS A 324 -8.12 -22.98 -6.29
N THR A 325 -7.32 -23.79 -6.97
CA THR A 325 -6.09 -24.38 -6.46
C THR A 325 -5.00 -23.32 -6.29
N VAL A 326 -4.48 -23.20 -5.07
CA VAL A 326 -3.32 -22.38 -4.74
C VAL A 326 -2.04 -23.12 -5.14
N ARG A 327 -0.99 -22.42 -5.58
CA ARG A 327 0.30 -23.04 -5.90
C ARG A 327 0.92 -23.66 -4.65
N LYS A 328 1.84 -24.61 -4.87
CA LYS A 328 2.62 -25.22 -3.78
C LYS A 328 3.30 -24.14 -2.93
N ILE A 329 3.22 -24.29 -1.61
CA ILE A 329 3.84 -23.39 -0.65
C ILE A 329 4.95 -24.13 0.10
N ILE A 330 6.05 -23.44 0.35
CA ILE A 330 7.12 -23.85 1.24
C ILE A 330 7.43 -22.65 2.12
N SER A 331 7.34 -22.84 3.43
CA SER A 331 7.66 -21.83 4.43
C SER A 331 8.84 -22.30 5.24
N GLU A 332 9.85 -21.45 5.40
CA GLU A 332 11.03 -21.70 6.24
C GLU A 332 11.24 -20.51 7.16
N VAL A 333 11.69 -20.75 8.39
CA VAL A 333 11.98 -19.71 9.40
C VAL A 333 13.39 -19.89 9.95
N GLY A 334 14.01 -18.83 10.46
CA GLY A 334 15.38 -18.87 10.98
C GLY A 334 16.44 -19.13 9.91
N VAL A 335 16.15 -18.80 8.64
CA VAL A 335 17.04 -19.01 7.49
C VAL A 335 18.33 -18.19 7.56
N LEU A 336 18.33 -17.10 8.33
CA LEU A 336 19.50 -16.28 8.62
C LEU A 336 19.79 -16.26 10.13
N PRO A 337 20.75 -17.07 10.63
CA PRO A 337 20.93 -17.31 12.07
C PRO A 337 21.27 -16.09 12.93
N ARG A 338 21.73 -14.99 12.32
CA ARG A 338 22.16 -13.77 13.03
C ARG A 338 21.12 -12.66 13.04
N THR A 339 20.11 -12.74 12.19
CA THR A 339 19.02 -11.75 12.17
C THR A 339 18.07 -12.01 13.33
N HIS A 340 17.34 -11.00 13.81
CA HIS A 340 16.47 -11.19 14.97
C HIS A 340 15.33 -12.16 14.65
N GLY A 341 14.74 -12.07 13.46
CA GLY A 341 13.93 -13.14 12.86
C GLY A 341 13.99 -13.11 11.34
N SER A 342 13.84 -14.27 10.72
CA SER A 342 13.89 -14.40 9.26
C SER A 342 12.94 -15.47 8.77
N ALA A 343 12.39 -15.26 7.58
CA ALA A 343 11.57 -16.23 6.89
C ALA A 343 11.88 -16.23 5.39
N LEU A 344 11.85 -17.43 4.80
CA LEU A 344 11.79 -17.59 3.35
C LEU A 344 10.43 -18.18 3.03
N PHE A 345 9.55 -17.36 2.46
CA PHE A 345 8.22 -17.80 2.04
C PHE A 345 8.21 -17.94 0.53
N THR A 346 7.94 -19.15 0.04
CA THR A 346 7.86 -19.47 -1.39
C THR A 346 6.48 -20.02 -1.72
N ARG A 347 5.81 -19.43 -2.71
CA ARG A 347 4.54 -19.90 -3.27
C ARG A 347 4.65 -20.00 -4.79
N GLY A 348 4.75 -21.21 -5.30
CA GLY A 348 5.09 -21.45 -6.70
C GLY A 348 6.42 -20.77 -7.06
N GLU A 349 6.38 -19.86 -8.02
CA GLU A 349 7.53 -19.05 -8.48
C GLU A 349 7.48 -17.60 -7.93
N THR A 350 6.86 -17.41 -6.77
CA THR A 350 6.92 -16.16 -6.02
C THR A 350 7.57 -16.42 -4.67
N GLN A 351 8.69 -15.76 -4.40
CA GLN A 351 9.48 -15.95 -3.20
C GLN A 351 9.85 -14.61 -2.57
N ALA A 352 9.71 -14.54 -1.25
CA ALA A 352 10.12 -13.40 -0.45
C ALA A 352 11.05 -13.87 0.67
N LEU A 353 12.26 -13.32 0.70
CA LEU A 353 13.14 -13.37 1.87
C LEU A 353 12.77 -12.19 2.77
N VAL A 354 12.20 -12.49 3.93
CA VAL A 354 11.72 -11.46 4.86
C VAL A 354 12.51 -11.52 6.15
N VAL A 355 12.99 -10.36 6.60
CA VAL A 355 13.82 -10.23 7.81
C VAL A 355 13.20 -9.21 8.74
N ALA A 356 12.99 -9.60 9.99
CA ALA A 356 12.55 -8.74 11.08
C ALA A 356 13.74 -8.32 11.95
N THR A 357 13.77 -7.04 12.29
CA THR A 357 14.79 -6.40 13.13
C THR A 357 14.10 -5.58 14.21
N LEU A 358 14.36 -5.97 15.46
CA LEU A 358 13.96 -5.26 16.67
C LEU A 358 14.92 -4.12 17.01
N GLY A 359 14.38 -2.93 17.29
CA GLY A 359 15.11 -1.72 17.69
C GLY A 359 14.51 -1.05 18.92
N THR A 360 15.13 0.05 19.35
CA THR A 360 14.68 0.86 20.50
C THR A 360 13.93 2.12 20.04
N GLY A 361 13.56 3.00 20.98
CA GLY A 361 12.92 4.28 20.66
C GLY A 361 13.77 5.25 19.81
N GLU A 362 15.08 5.04 19.73
CA GLU A 362 15.98 5.80 18.84
C GLU A 362 15.84 5.38 17.37
N ASP A 363 15.35 4.17 17.12
CA ASP A 363 15.18 3.59 15.79
C ASP A 363 13.80 3.94 15.18
N GLU A 364 12.93 4.62 15.93
CA GLU A 364 11.62 5.08 15.45
C GLU A 364 11.78 6.12 14.34
N GLN A 365 10.91 6.05 13.34
CA GLN A 365 10.93 7.00 12.23
C GLN A 365 10.08 8.23 12.56
N TYR A 366 10.71 9.40 12.59
CA TYR A 366 9.98 10.67 12.62
C TYR A 366 9.30 10.92 11.28
N VAL A 367 7.97 11.06 11.31
CA VAL A 367 7.15 11.41 10.16
C VAL A 367 6.63 12.82 10.35
N ASP A 368 7.14 13.75 9.53
CA ASP A 368 6.68 15.14 9.48
C ASP A 368 5.42 15.21 8.59
N SER A 369 4.25 15.17 9.21
CA SER A 369 2.95 15.22 8.51
C SER A 369 2.24 16.56 8.70
N LEU A 370 1.27 16.86 7.84
CA LEU A 370 0.44 18.06 7.98
C LEU A 370 -0.30 18.11 9.32
N THR A 371 -0.78 16.98 9.84
CA THR A 371 -1.50 16.91 11.12
C THR A 371 -0.58 17.01 12.33
N GLY A 372 0.70 16.70 12.17
CA GLY A 372 1.65 16.71 13.28
C GLY A 372 2.87 15.86 13.00
N MET A 373 3.96 16.12 13.70
CA MET A 373 5.08 15.19 13.70
C MET A 373 4.74 14.03 14.62
N TYR A 374 4.80 12.81 14.12
CA TYR A 374 4.62 11.60 14.91
C TYR A 374 5.80 10.64 14.69
N LYS A 375 5.87 9.60 15.54
CA LYS A 375 6.91 8.58 15.46
C LYS A 375 6.29 7.25 15.04
N GLU A 376 6.70 6.74 13.89
CA GLU A 376 6.31 5.42 13.41
C GLU A 376 7.23 4.35 14.02
N LYS A 377 6.60 3.32 14.58
CA LYS A 377 7.29 2.23 15.29
C LYS A 377 7.30 0.94 14.48
N PHE A 378 6.40 0.81 13.50
CA PHE A 378 6.39 -0.32 12.60
C PHE A 378 6.77 0.12 11.19
N LEU A 379 7.94 -0.34 10.74
CA LEU A 379 8.52 -0.02 9.45
C LEU A 379 8.50 -1.27 8.59
N LEU A 380 7.80 -1.24 7.46
CA LEU A 380 7.84 -2.34 6.48
C LEU A 380 8.34 -1.81 5.15
N HIS A 381 9.54 -2.25 4.78
CA HIS A 381 10.17 -1.90 3.53
C HIS A 381 10.11 -3.08 2.57
N TYR A 382 9.61 -2.82 1.36
CA TYR A 382 9.45 -3.80 0.31
C TYR A 382 10.38 -3.43 -0.85
N ASN A 383 11.16 -4.40 -1.32
CA ASN A 383 12.11 -4.23 -2.41
C ASN A 383 11.80 -5.22 -3.53
N PHE A 384 11.78 -4.75 -4.78
CA PHE A 384 11.50 -5.57 -5.96
C PHE A 384 12.65 -5.48 -6.97
N PRO A 385 13.76 -6.20 -6.72
CA PRO A 385 14.91 -6.15 -7.61
C PRO A 385 14.60 -6.81 -8.96
N PRO A 386 15.24 -6.36 -10.06
CA PRO A 386 14.90 -6.79 -11.41
C PRO A 386 15.24 -8.27 -11.67
N TYR A 387 16.20 -8.84 -10.94
CA TYR A 387 16.52 -10.26 -11.03
C TYR A 387 15.35 -11.16 -10.60
N SER A 388 14.41 -10.65 -9.79
CA SER A 388 13.26 -11.43 -9.32
C SER A 388 12.29 -11.83 -10.43
N VAL A 389 12.36 -11.13 -11.58
CA VAL A 389 11.60 -11.44 -12.79
C VAL A 389 12.51 -11.87 -13.94
N GLY A 390 13.81 -12.08 -13.68
CA GLY A 390 14.80 -12.45 -14.70
C GLY A 390 15.20 -11.31 -15.64
N GLU A 391 14.99 -10.05 -15.25
CA GLU A 391 15.31 -8.88 -16.06
C GLU A 391 16.54 -8.12 -15.53
N THR A 392 17.06 -7.19 -16.33
CA THR A 392 18.04 -6.19 -15.88
C THR A 392 17.33 -4.85 -15.72
N GLY A 393 17.77 -4.02 -14.78
CA GLY A 393 17.14 -2.74 -14.52
C GLY A 393 17.99 -1.83 -13.67
N ARG A 394 17.59 -0.56 -13.60
CA ARG A 394 18.25 0.41 -12.74
C ARG A 394 17.97 0.08 -11.27
N MET A 395 19.00 -0.26 -10.52
CA MET A 395 18.95 -0.33 -9.06
C MET A 395 18.99 1.08 -8.48
N GLY A 396 18.18 1.35 -7.44
CA GLY A 396 18.11 2.68 -6.85
C GLY A 396 17.10 2.79 -5.72
N SER A 397 16.68 4.02 -5.45
CA SER A 397 15.62 4.32 -4.48
C SER A 397 14.30 3.64 -4.86
N PRO A 398 13.50 3.20 -3.88
CA PRO A 398 12.25 2.51 -4.14
C PRO A 398 11.29 3.39 -4.96
N GLY A 399 10.67 2.79 -5.97
CA GLY A 399 9.66 3.40 -6.80
C GLY A 399 8.28 3.42 -6.14
N ARG A 400 7.30 4.02 -6.83
CA ARG A 400 5.92 4.11 -6.35
C ARG A 400 5.32 2.74 -6.03
N ARG A 401 5.52 1.75 -6.91
CA ARG A 401 4.97 0.40 -6.73
C ARG A 401 5.51 -0.29 -5.49
N GLU A 402 6.81 -0.17 -5.25
CA GLU A 402 7.47 -0.77 -4.09
C GLU A 402 6.94 -0.19 -2.78
N ILE A 403 6.81 1.14 -2.70
CA ILE A 403 6.20 1.82 -1.55
C ILE A 403 4.74 1.39 -1.36
N GLY A 404 3.96 1.32 -2.45
CA GLY A 404 2.57 0.89 -2.39
C GLY A 404 2.38 -0.56 -1.93
N HIS A 405 3.20 -1.49 -2.43
CA HIS A 405 3.17 -2.89 -2.01
C HIS A 405 3.63 -3.06 -0.55
N GLY A 406 4.66 -2.33 -0.15
CA GLY A 406 5.09 -2.27 1.26
C GLY A 406 3.97 -1.78 2.15
N LYS A 407 3.28 -0.70 1.78
CA LYS A 407 2.15 -0.19 2.58
C LYS A 407 0.96 -1.15 2.63
N LEU A 408 0.64 -1.83 1.53
CA LEU A 408 -0.38 -2.88 1.53
C LEU A 408 -0.06 -3.97 2.55
N ALA A 409 1.19 -4.48 2.53
CA ALA A 409 1.60 -5.49 3.49
C ALA A 409 1.64 -4.97 4.93
N TRP A 410 2.01 -3.70 5.10
CA TRP A 410 2.02 -3.02 6.39
C TRP A 410 0.60 -2.92 6.98
N ARG A 411 -0.38 -2.49 6.17
CA ARG A 411 -1.81 -2.43 6.53
C ARG A 411 -2.35 -3.81 6.92
N ALA A 412 -1.91 -4.86 6.24
CA ALA A 412 -2.31 -6.22 6.56
C ALA A 412 -1.78 -6.73 7.92
N ILE A 413 -0.57 -6.31 8.31
CA ILE A 413 0.10 -6.82 9.52
C ILE A 413 -0.18 -5.97 10.75
N ARG A 414 -0.22 -4.64 10.61
CA ARG A 414 -0.36 -3.68 11.70
C ARG A 414 -1.49 -4.01 12.69
N PRO A 415 -2.70 -4.41 12.26
CA PRO A 415 -3.79 -4.71 13.19
C PRO A 415 -3.50 -5.86 14.16
N MET A 416 -2.55 -6.74 13.83
CA MET A 416 -2.16 -7.89 14.65
C MET A 416 -0.91 -7.65 15.50
N LEU A 417 -0.31 -6.46 15.44
CA LEU A 417 0.85 -6.15 16.25
C LEU A 417 0.48 -5.99 17.74
N PRO A 418 1.38 -6.39 18.65
CA PRO A 418 1.20 -6.14 20.08
C PRO A 418 1.21 -4.64 20.38
N SER A 419 0.61 -4.26 21.50
CA SER A 419 0.74 -2.89 22.01
C SER A 419 2.18 -2.60 22.44
N ALA A 420 2.53 -1.31 22.51
CA ALA A 420 3.85 -0.89 22.98
C ALA A 420 4.13 -1.33 24.43
N ASP A 421 3.08 -1.48 25.26
CA ASP A 421 3.21 -1.95 26.64
C ASP A 421 3.53 -3.45 26.70
N GLN A 422 2.95 -4.23 25.79
CA GLN A 422 3.20 -5.67 25.69
C GLN A 422 4.57 -5.97 25.05
N PHE A 423 4.97 -5.16 24.06
CA PHE A 423 6.20 -5.38 23.31
C PHE A 423 6.85 -4.04 22.93
N PRO A 424 7.73 -3.48 23.80
CA PRO A 424 8.21 -2.10 23.71
C PRO A 424 9.35 -1.92 22.68
N TYR A 425 9.22 -2.50 21.49
CA TYR A 425 10.22 -2.47 20.43
C TYR A 425 9.75 -1.69 19.21
N THR A 426 10.70 -1.04 18.55
CA THR A 426 10.54 -0.63 17.16
C THR A 426 10.74 -1.85 16.27
N LEU A 427 9.84 -2.06 15.31
CA LEU A 427 9.84 -3.21 14.42
C LEU A 427 10.19 -2.74 13.01
N ARG A 428 11.34 -3.16 12.49
CA ARG A 428 11.65 -3.01 11.07
C ARG A 428 11.58 -4.36 10.37
N VAL A 429 10.78 -4.44 9.34
CA VAL A 429 10.70 -5.61 8.46
C VAL A 429 11.14 -5.20 7.06
N VAL A 430 12.04 -5.97 6.47
CA VAL A 430 12.44 -5.81 5.07
C VAL A 430 12.08 -7.08 4.32
N SER A 431 11.33 -6.92 3.22
CA SER A 431 10.99 -8.00 2.30
C SER A 431 11.75 -7.80 1.00
N GLU A 432 12.70 -8.70 0.76
CA GLU A 432 13.42 -8.83 -0.50
C GLU A 432 12.71 -9.85 -1.38
N ILE A 433 12.11 -9.41 -2.47
CA ILE A 433 11.50 -10.32 -3.44
C ILE A 433 12.59 -10.95 -4.28
N THR A 434 12.75 -12.26 -4.17
CA THR A 434 13.79 -13.02 -4.87
C THR A 434 13.26 -13.69 -6.14
N GLU A 435 11.97 -13.99 -6.18
CA GLU A 435 11.25 -14.52 -7.34
C GLU A 435 9.84 -13.91 -7.39
N SER A 436 9.32 -13.61 -8.58
CA SER A 436 7.96 -13.09 -8.73
C SER A 436 7.27 -13.59 -9.99
N ASN A 437 6.28 -14.45 -9.79
CA ASN A 437 5.31 -14.82 -10.83
C ASN A 437 3.86 -14.72 -10.33
N GLY A 438 3.59 -13.83 -9.38
CA GLY A 438 2.24 -13.59 -8.87
C GLY A 438 2.26 -13.02 -7.46
N SER A 439 1.66 -11.84 -7.28
CA SER A 439 1.52 -11.10 -6.02
C SER A 439 2.57 -11.34 -4.93
N SER A 440 3.77 -10.83 -5.20
CA SER A 440 4.85 -10.74 -4.23
C SER A 440 4.48 -9.94 -2.98
N SER A 441 3.53 -8.99 -3.05
CA SER A 441 3.03 -8.26 -1.88
C SER A 441 2.31 -9.18 -0.88
N MET A 442 1.59 -10.19 -1.34
CA MET A 442 0.96 -11.18 -0.47
C MET A 442 1.99 -12.19 0.09
N ALA A 443 3.02 -12.53 -0.70
CA ALA A 443 4.16 -13.28 -0.18
C ALA A 443 4.89 -12.51 0.93
N THR A 444 5.02 -11.18 0.80
CA THR A 444 5.54 -10.31 1.86
C THR A 444 4.69 -10.33 3.12
N VAL A 445 3.35 -10.34 3.03
CA VAL A 445 2.48 -10.47 4.21
C VAL A 445 2.77 -11.78 4.94
N CYS A 446 2.74 -12.90 4.22
CA CYS A 446 2.99 -14.23 4.80
C CYS A 446 4.39 -14.32 5.42
N GLY A 447 5.42 -13.89 4.68
CA GLY A 447 6.80 -13.87 5.15
C GLY A 447 7.01 -12.93 6.34
N THR A 448 6.35 -11.77 6.37
CA THR A 448 6.39 -10.84 7.53
C THR A 448 5.77 -11.48 8.75
N SER A 449 4.61 -12.14 8.61
CA SER A 449 3.97 -12.84 9.74
C SER A 449 4.91 -13.90 10.33
N LEU A 450 5.58 -14.68 9.48
CA LEU A 450 6.53 -15.71 9.92
C LEU A 450 7.80 -15.09 10.53
N ALA A 451 8.40 -14.08 9.91
CA ALA A 451 9.62 -13.44 10.39
C ALA A 451 9.44 -12.71 11.72
N LEU A 452 8.27 -12.10 11.95
CA LEU A 452 7.93 -11.48 13.24
C LEU A 452 7.76 -12.55 14.33
N MET A 453 7.07 -13.65 14.04
CA MET A 453 6.95 -14.77 14.97
C MET A 453 8.30 -15.42 15.27
N ASP A 454 9.15 -15.59 14.26
CA ASP A 454 10.52 -16.09 14.41
C ASP A 454 11.39 -15.16 15.26
N ALA A 455 11.17 -13.85 15.17
CA ALA A 455 11.80 -12.83 16.02
C ALA A 455 11.28 -12.80 17.47
N GLY A 456 10.29 -13.62 17.81
CA GLY A 456 9.65 -13.63 19.13
C GLY A 456 8.69 -12.46 19.36
N VAL A 457 8.24 -11.77 18.29
CA VAL A 457 7.20 -10.74 18.40
C VAL A 457 5.86 -11.42 18.67
N PRO A 458 5.17 -11.07 19.78
CA PRO A 458 3.90 -11.70 20.15
C PRO A 458 2.75 -11.10 19.34
N ILE A 459 2.76 -11.30 18.01
CA ILE A 459 1.63 -10.94 17.15
C ILE A 459 0.39 -11.71 17.62
N ALA A 460 -0.76 -11.05 17.63
CA ALA A 460 -1.99 -11.63 18.18
C ALA A 460 -2.37 -12.94 17.47
N LYS A 461 -2.26 -12.96 16.13
CA LYS A 461 -2.49 -14.13 15.28
C LYS A 461 -1.66 -14.05 14.00
N PRO A 462 -1.30 -15.19 13.38
CA PRO A 462 -0.69 -15.21 12.07
C PRO A 462 -1.61 -14.62 11.00
N VAL A 463 -1.01 -13.93 10.02
CA VAL A 463 -1.71 -13.30 8.90
C VAL A 463 -1.19 -13.88 7.59
N ALA A 464 -2.10 -14.27 6.70
CA ALA A 464 -1.78 -14.66 5.34
C ALA A 464 -2.46 -13.75 4.34
N GLY A 465 -1.90 -13.72 3.12
CA GLY A 465 -2.44 -13.00 1.98
C GLY A 465 -2.60 -13.88 0.75
N ILE A 466 -3.68 -13.67 0.01
CA ILE A 466 -3.90 -14.28 -1.31
C ILE A 466 -4.18 -13.19 -2.34
N ALA A 467 -3.70 -13.41 -3.57
CA ALA A 467 -4.09 -12.61 -4.72
C ALA A 467 -5.07 -13.37 -5.57
N MET A 468 -6.07 -12.66 -6.03
CA MET A 468 -7.23 -13.18 -6.70
C MET A 468 -7.42 -12.39 -7.99
N GLY A 469 -7.95 -13.06 -9.00
CA GLY A 469 -8.31 -12.42 -10.26
C GLY A 469 -9.72 -12.79 -10.66
N LEU A 470 -10.27 -12.02 -11.58
CA LEU A 470 -11.55 -12.31 -12.19
C LEU A 470 -11.50 -12.02 -13.68
N ILE A 471 -12.07 -12.95 -14.46
CA ILE A 471 -12.29 -12.81 -15.90
C ILE A 471 -13.80 -12.85 -16.14
N LYS A 472 -14.32 -11.93 -16.94
CA LYS A 472 -15.74 -11.80 -17.28
C LYS A 472 -15.92 -11.54 -18.78
N GLU A 473 -16.81 -12.31 -19.40
CA GLU A 473 -17.27 -12.09 -20.78
C GLU A 473 -18.80 -12.23 -20.86
N GLY A 474 -19.50 -11.12 -21.06
CA GLY A 474 -20.96 -11.09 -20.95
C GLY A 474 -21.39 -11.59 -19.57
N GLU A 475 -22.25 -12.62 -19.52
CA GLU A 475 -22.72 -13.24 -18.28
C GLU A 475 -21.76 -14.30 -17.71
N ARG A 476 -20.76 -14.75 -18.48
CA ARG A 476 -19.80 -15.78 -18.03
C ARG A 476 -18.69 -15.11 -17.22
N PHE A 477 -18.31 -15.70 -16.09
CA PHE A 477 -17.15 -15.26 -15.32
C PHE A 477 -16.41 -16.42 -14.66
N ALA A 478 -15.15 -16.18 -14.32
CA ALA A 478 -14.29 -17.10 -13.57
C ALA A 478 -13.51 -16.32 -12.50
N VAL A 479 -13.54 -16.81 -11.26
CA VAL A 479 -12.72 -16.30 -10.14
C VAL A 479 -11.48 -17.16 -9.99
N LEU A 480 -10.30 -16.55 -10.06
CA LEU A 480 -9.01 -17.20 -10.02
C LEU A 480 -8.35 -17.03 -8.65
N SER A 481 -8.01 -18.13 -7.99
CA SER A 481 -7.21 -18.14 -6.76
C SER A 481 -5.72 -18.15 -7.05
N ASP A 482 -4.95 -17.34 -6.32
CA ASP A 482 -3.49 -17.28 -6.42
C ASP A 482 -3.01 -17.08 -7.86
N ILE A 483 -3.35 -15.90 -8.40
CA ILE A 483 -3.09 -15.54 -9.79
C ILE A 483 -1.60 -15.45 -10.13
N LEU A 484 -1.30 -15.79 -11.38
CA LEU A 484 0.00 -15.60 -12.02
C LEU A 484 0.16 -14.14 -12.47
N GLY A 485 1.40 -13.72 -12.76
CA GLY A 485 1.66 -12.41 -13.39
C GLY A 485 0.94 -12.26 -14.74
N ASP A 486 0.92 -13.33 -15.54
CA ASP A 486 0.17 -13.37 -16.80
C ASP A 486 -1.34 -13.12 -16.55
N GLU A 487 -1.93 -13.78 -15.55
CA GLU A 487 -3.37 -13.69 -15.27
C GLU A 487 -3.79 -12.33 -14.69
N ASP A 488 -2.90 -11.64 -13.96
CA ASP A 488 -3.10 -10.27 -13.47
C ASP A 488 -3.22 -9.26 -14.61
N HIS A 489 -2.36 -9.39 -15.62
CA HIS A 489 -2.40 -8.55 -16.81
C HIS A 489 -3.68 -8.75 -17.64
N LEU A 490 -4.22 -9.97 -17.63
CA LEU A 490 -5.34 -10.39 -18.48
C LEU A 490 -6.71 -10.35 -17.78
N GLY A 491 -6.72 -10.33 -16.45
CA GLY A 491 -7.93 -10.25 -15.64
C GLY A 491 -8.58 -8.87 -15.69
N ASP A 492 -9.90 -8.85 -15.57
CA ASP A 492 -10.72 -7.65 -15.52
C ASP A 492 -10.77 -7.02 -14.15
N MET A 493 -10.42 -7.80 -13.13
CA MET A 493 -10.29 -7.35 -11.76
C MET A 493 -9.18 -8.16 -11.11
N ASP A 494 -8.29 -7.46 -10.41
CA ASP A 494 -7.32 -8.05 -9.50
C ASP A 494 -7.59 -7.56 -8.08
N PHE A 495 -7.54 -8.47 -7.13
CA PHE A 495 -7.70 -8.09 -5.74
C PHE A 495 -6.87 -8.95 -4.81
N LYS A 496 -6.52 -8.36 -3.67
CA LYS A 496 -5.58 -8.89 -2.71
C LYS A 496 -6.30 -8.87 -1.37
N VAL A 497 -6.41 -10.05 -0.76
CA VAL A 497 -7.10 -10.21 0.53
C VAL A 497 -6.08 -10.76 1.52
N ALA A 498 -5.87 -10.01 2.59
CA ALA A 498 -5.04 -10.42 3.70
C ALA A 498 -5.83 -10.43 5.01
N GLY A 499 -5.47 -11.34 5.90
CA GLY A 499 -6.20 -11.53 7.15
C GLY A 499 -5.77 -12.76 7.92
N THR A 500 -6.42 -12.95 9.05
CA THR A 500 -6.28 -14.13 9.89
C THR A 500 -7.34 -15.17 9.51
N ALA A 501 -7.46 -16.23 10.31
CA ALA A 501 -8.57 -17.16 10.21
C ALA A 501 -9.93 -16.55 10.61
N ASN A 502 -9.93 -15.46 11.39
CA ASN A 502 -11.13 -14.88 11.96
C ASN A 502 -11.68 -13.70 11.15
N GLY A 503 -10.87 -13.09 10.29
CA GLY A 503 -11.30 -11.94 9.51
C GLY A 503 -10.20 -11.35 8.64
N VAL A 504 -10.60 -10.36 7.86
CA VAL A 504 -9.77 -9.58 6.95
C VAL A 504 -9.07 -8.47 7.74
N THR A 505 -7.77 -8.31 7.48
CA THR A 505 -6.97 -7.19 7.98
C THR A 505 -6.64 -6.18 6.89
N SER A 506 -6.66 -6.58 5.62
CA SER A 506 -6.53 -5.65 4.49
C SER A 506 -7.20 -6.22 3.24
N LEU A 507 -7.88 -5.34 2.50
CA LEU A 507 -8.48 -5.61 1.21
C LEU A 507 -8.01 -4.53 0.24
N GLN A 508 -7.45 -4.96 -0.90
CA GLN A 508 -7.13 -4.08 -2.01
C GLN A 508 -7.79 -4.64 -3.27
N MET A 509 -8.51 -3.81 -4.02
CA MET A 509 -9.16 -4.20 -5.27
C MET A 509 -8.86 -3.17 -6.34
N ASP A 510 -8.59 -3.65 -7.55
CA ASP A 510 -8.46 -2.86 -8.77
C ASP A 510 -9.35 -3.51 -9.83
N ILE A 511 -10.33 -2.75 -10.31
CA ILE A 511 -11.34 -3.20 -11.27
C ILE A 511 -11.15 -2.38 -12.55
N LYS A 512 -11.00 -3.07 -13.68
CA LYS A 512 -10.70 -2.49 -14.99
C LYS A 512 -11.94 -2.37 -15.89
N ILE A 513 -13.05 -3.02 -15.53
CA ILE A 513 -14.29 -3.04 -16.32
C ILE A 513 -15.51 -2.75 -15.44
N ASP A 514 -16.60 -2.35 -16.08
CA ASP A 514 -17.90 -2.26 -15.41
C ASP A 514 -18.58 -3.63 -15.25
N GLY A 515 -19.64 -3.67 -14.43
CA GLY A 515 -20.51 -4.85 -14.32
C GLY A 515 -20.02 -5.94 -13.38
N ILE A 516 -19.09 -5.64 -12.46
CA ILE A 516 -18.79 -6.50 -11.31
C ILE A 516 -19.82 -6.22 -10.21
N THR A 517 -20.77 -7.14 -10.05
CA THR A 517 -21.87 -7.00 -9.09
C THR A 517 -21.43 -7.33 -7.66
N GLU A 518 -22.22 -6.90 -6.68
CA GLU A 518 -22.04 -7.27 -5.27
C GLU A 518 -22.01 -8.79 -5.07
N GLU A 519 -22.86 -9.53 -5.80
CA GLU A 519 -22.88 -10.99 -5.77
C GLU A 519 -21.55 -11.60 -6.25
N ILE A 520 -21.02 -11.11 -7.37
CA ILE A 520 -19.74 -11.55 -7.90
C ILE A 520 -18.61 -11.28 -6.89
N MET A 521 -18.60 -10.10 -6.25
CA MET A 521 -17.63 -9.77 -5.20
C MET A 521 -17.76 -10.70 -3.99
N GLY A 522 -18.98 -11.03 -3.57
CA GLY A 522 -19.23 -11.99 -2.48
C GLY A 522 -18.65 -13.38 -2.77
N ILE A 523 -18.89 -13.91 -3.97
CA ILE A 523 -18.30 -15.18 -4.42
C ILE A 523 -16.77 -15.10 -4.42
N ALA A 524 -16.22 -13.99 -4.90
CA ALA A 524 -14.79 -13.79 -5.01
C ALA A 524 -14.11 -13.73 -3.62
N LEU A 525 -14.71 -13.03 -2.65
CA LEU A 525 -14.24 -12.97 -1.27
C LEU A 525 -14.36 -14.30 -0.53
N ALA A 526 -15.42 -15.07 -0.77
CA ALA A 526 -15.57 -16.40 -0.20
C ALA A 526 -14.45 -17.34 -0.69
N GLN A 527 -14.17 -17.35 -1.99
CA GLN A 527 -13.06 -18.14 -2.53
C GLN A 527 -11.69 -17.65 -2.02
N ALA A 528 -11.53 -16.34 -1.84
CA ALA A 528 -10.31 -15.76 -1.26
C ALA A 528 -10.11 -16.19 0.21
N LYS A 529 -11.18 -16.29 0.99
CA LYS A 529 -11.13 -16.79 2.38
C LYS A 529 -10.62 -18.22 2.42
N ASP A 530 -11.17 -19.11 1.60
CA ASP A 530 -10.73 -20.50 1.53
C ASP A 530 -9.24 -20.61 1.18
N GLY A 531 -8.81 -19.85 0.16
CA GLY A 531 -7.41 -19.80 -0.23
C GLY A 531 -6.49 -19.24 0.86
N ARG A 532 -6.91 -18.18 1.56
CA ARG A 532 -6.18 -17.58 2.70
C ARG A 532 -6.02 -18.57 3.85
N LEU A 533 -7.08 -19.31 4.19
CA LEU A 533 -7.06 -20.34 5.24
C LEU A 533 -6.11 -21.49 4.86
N HIS A 534 -6.11 -21.91 3.61
CA HIS A 534 -5.16 -22.91 3.12
C HIS A 534 -3.71 -22.42 3.26
N ILE A 535 -3.41 -21.17 2.85
CA ILE A 535 -2.06 -20.59 2.99
C ILE A 535 -1.64 -20.51 4.46
N LEU A 536 -2.54 -20.13 5.38
CA LEU A 536 -2.27 -20.14 6.83
C LEU A 536 -1.90 -21.55 7.32
N GLY A 537 -2.60 -22.58 6.82
CA GLY A 537 -2.29 -23.97 7.12
C GLY A 537 -0.87 -24.36 6.68
N GLU A 538 -0.48 -23.99 5.47
CA GLU A 538 0.87 -24.24 4.95
C GLU A 538 1.96 -23.48 5.72
N MET A 539 1.68 -22.24 6.14
CA MET A 539 2.60 -21.46 6.99
C MET A 539 2.80 -22.12 8.36
N ALA A 540 1.75 -22.69 8.94
CA ALA A 540 1.80 -23.34 10.25
C ALA A 540 2.71 -24.57 10.30
N HIS A 541 3.07 -25.16 9.16
CA HIS A 541 4.08 -26.21 9.08
C HIS A 541 5.49 -25.72 9.42
N ALA A 542 5.79 -24.44 9.19
CA ALA A 542 7.07 -23.83 9.55
C ALA A 542 7.06 -23.29 10.98
N LEU A 543 6.02 -22.53 11.32
CA LEU A 543 5.86 -21.91 12.63
C LEU A 543 4.40 -21.57 12.89
N SER A 544 3.83 -22.12 13.97
CA SER A 544 2.42 -21.92 14.33
C SER A 544 2.16 -20.72 15.24
N GLY A 545 3.20 -20.13 15.82
CA GLY A 545 3.10 -19.01 16.76
C GLY A 545 4.46 -18.40 17.06
N ALA A 546 4.47 -17.26 17.74
CA ALA A 546 5.70 -16.57 18.10
C ALA A 546 6.63 -17.43 18.98
N ARG A 547 7.94 -17.31 18.77
CA ARG A 547 8.93 -17.91 19.68
C ARG A 547 8.76 -17.34 21.09
N ALA A 548 8.95 -18.17 22.10
CA ALA A 548 8.79 -17.78 23.51
C ALA A 548 9.90 -16.83 23.99
N GLU A 549 11.08 -16.89 23.38
CA GLU A 549 12.23 -16.07 23.72
C GLU A 549 12.75 -15.32 22.49
N LEU A 550 13.29 -14.13 22.73
CA LEU A 550 13.98 -13.36 21.71
C LEU A 550 15.33 -14.01 21.38
N GLY A 551 15.78 -13.87 20.13
CA GLY A 551 17.09 -14.35 19.70
C GLY A 551 18.25 -13.72 20.49
N GLU A 552 19.38 -14.42 20.59
CA GLU A 552 20.56 -13.98 21.36
C GLU A 552 21.06 -12.58 20.95
N PHE A 553 20.94 -12.24 19.67
CA PHE A 553 21.41 -10.96 19.13
C PHE A 553 20.37 -9.84 19.20
N ALA A 554 19.12 -10.16 19.54
CA ALA A 554 18.09 -9.15 19.71
C ALA A 554 18.37 -8.32 20.98
N PRO A 555 18.19 -6.99 20.93
CA PRO A 555 18.24 -6.20 22.15
C PRO A 555 17.15 -6.69 23.10
N ARG A 556 17.49 -6.85 24.38
CA ARG A 556 16.52 -7.02 25.46
C ARG A 556 16.21 -5.66 26.04
N ILE A 557 14.93 -5.35 26.22
CA ILE A 557 14.46 -4.12 26.85
C ILE A 557 13.86 -4.50 28.20
N GLU A 558 14.43 -3.99 29.28
CA GLU A 558 13.82 -4.01 30.60
C GLU A 558 13.22 -2.65 30.93
N VAL A 559 12.04 -2.70 31.55
CA VAL A 559 11.32 -1.51 32.01
C VAL A 559 11.37 -1.48 33.52
N MET A 560 11.78 -0.34 34.07
CA MET A 560 11.64 -0.02 35.49
C MET A 560 10.95 1.33 35.65
N HIS A 561 10.33 1.57 36.80
CA HIS A 561 9.65 2.83 37.08
C HIS A 561 10.39 3.55 38.22
N ILE A 562 10.58 4.85 38.07
CA ILE A 562 11.18 5.71 39.09
C ILE A 562 10.21 6.84 39.46
N PRO A 563 10.27 7.37 40.70
CA PRO A 563 9.48 8.54 41.07
C PRO A 563 9.76 9.73 40.14
N THR A 564 8.71 10.43 39.71
CA THR A 564 8.81 11.53 38.74
C THR A 564 9.72 12.67 39.20
N ASP A 565 9.81 12.90 40.50
CA ASP A 565 10.69 13.90 41.11
C ASP A 565 12.19 13.52 41.00
N LYS A 566 12.51 12.24 40.87
CA LYS A 566 13.89 11.71 40.75
C LYS A 566 14.41 11.65 39.32
N ILE A 567 13.56 11.90 38.30
CA ILE A 567 13.96 11.92 36.88
C ILE A 567 15.16 12.85 36.67
N ARG A 568 15.13 14.02 37.32
CA ARG A 568 16.20 15.02 37.21
C ARG A 568 17.54 14.52 37.74
N ASP A 569 17.53 13.68 38.77
CA ASP A 569 18.74 13.14 39.40
C ASP A 569 19.40 12.08 38.51
N VAL A 570 18.59 11.23 37.87
CA VAL A 570 19.06 10.21 36.92
C VAL A 570 19.59 10.84 35.63
N ILE A 571 18.94 11.87 35.09
CA ILE A 571 19.43 12.60 33.91
C ILE A 571 20.69 13.40 34.26
N GLY A 572 20.68 14.06 35.41
CA GLY A 572 21.74 14.96 35.85
C GLY A 572 21.79 16.27 35.05
N SER A 573 22.64 17.21 35.47
CA SER A 573 22.78 18.51 34.81
C SER A 573 23.24 18.35 33.35
N GLY A 574 22.40 18.76 32.41
CA GLY A 574 22.68 18.67 30.97
C GLY A 574 22.78 17.23 30.43
N GLY A 575 22.21 16.24 31.12
CA GLY A 575 22.30 14.83 30.74
C GLY A 575 23.64 14.17 31.10
N LYS A 576 24.44 14.78 31.98
CA LYS A 576 25.77 14.27 32.32
C LYS A 576 25.72 12.87 32.94
N VAL A 577 24.82 12.64 33.89
CA VAL A 577 24.75 11.38 34.65
C VAL A 577 24.25 10.25 33.75
N ILE A 578 23.16 10.46 33.03
CA ILE A 578 22.64 9.44 32.10
C ILE A 578 23.64 9.08 31.01
N ARG A 579 24.39 10.04 30.46
CA ARG A 579 25.47 9.77 29.48
C ARG A 579 26.58 8.93 30.09
N GLU A 580 26.97 9.20 31.33
CA GLU A 580 27.99 8.43 32.04
C GLU A 580 27.52 6.98 32.28
N ILE A 581 26.26 6.77 32.68
CA ILE A 581 25.69 5.42 32.85
C ILE A 581 25.71 4.68 31.51
N VAL A 582 25.22 5.31 30.43
CA VAL A 582 25.22 4.72 29.08
C VAL A 582 26.63 4.37 28.61
N GLU A 583 27.60 5.27 28.78
CA GLU A 583 28.99 5.06 28.37
C GLU A 583 29.68 3.93 29.14
N LYS A 584 29.42 3.83 30.46
CA LYS A 584 30.07 2.83 31.34
C LYS A 584 29.43 1.46 31.26
N THR A 585 28.12 1.40 31.11
CA THR A 585 27.38 0.13 31.08
C THR A 585 27.24 -0.43 29.68
N GLY A 586 27.27 0.41 28.65
CA GLY A 586 26.98 0.03 27.26
C GLY A 586 25.49 -0.11 26.95
N ALA A 587 24.61 -0.02 27.96
CA ALA A 587 23.16 -0.08 27.77
C ALA A 587 22.61 1.26 27.27
N LYS A 588 21.62 1.21 26.38
CA LYS A 588 20.82 2.39 26.01
C LYS A 588 19.75 2.63 27.06
N ILE A 589 19.58 3.88 27.48
CA ILE A 589 18.59 4.26 28.50
C ILE A 589 17.70 5.36 27.92
N ASN A 590 16.40 5.11 27.93
CA ASN A 590 15.39 6.12 27.62
C ASN A 590 14.51 6.35 28.86
N ILE A 591 14.26 7.60 29.21
CA ILE A 591 13.44 7.99 30.36
C ILE A 591 12.27 8.82 29.83
N GLU A 592 11.06 8.37 30.11
CA GLU A 592 9.83 9.08 29.78
C GLU A 592 9.43 10.04 30.92
N ASP A 593 8.66 11.07 30.59
CA ASP A 593 8.25 12.12 31.55
C ASP A 593 7.34 11.59 32.68
N ASP A 594 6.78 10.39 32.53
CA ASP A 594 5.95 9.71 33.53
C ASP A 594 6.77 8.90 34.54
N GLY A 595 8.10 8.87 34.43
CA GLY A 595 8.99 8.09 35.31
C GLY A 595 9.31 6.69 34.79
N THR A 596 8.84 6.31 33.60
CA THR A 596 9.18 5.04 32.97
C THR A 596 10.59 5.08 32.39
N VAL A 597 11.45 4.15 32.83
CA VAL A 597 12.82 3.98 32.35
C VAL A 597 12.94 2.68 31.56
N LYS A 598 13.32 2.79 30.29
CA LYS A 598 13.57 1.66 29.38
C LYS A 598 15.07 1.48 29.20
N ILE A 599 15.60 0.33 29.62
CA ILE A 599 17.01 -0.03 29.55
C ILE A 599 17.18 -1.13 28.50
N ALA A 600 17.98 -0.88 27.47
CA ALA A 600 18.14 -1.79 26.35
C ALA A 600 19.60 -2.20 26.11
N SER A 601 19.87 -3.50 26.04
CA SER A 601 21.13 -4.06 25.51
C SER A 601 20.92 -5.50 25.02
N ALA A 602 21.77 -5.98 24.12
CA ALA A 602 21.83 -7.41 23.78
C ALA A 602 22.43 -8.26 24.94
N ASN A 603 23.16 -7.64 25.86
CA ASN A 603 23.84 -8.32 26.97
C ASN A 603 23.12 -8.05 28.31
N ALA A 604 22.58 -9.11 28.92
CA ALA A 604 21.86 -9.02 30.19
C ALA A 604 22.69 -8.39 31.34
N LYS A 605 24.03 -8.56 31.33
CA LYS A 605 24.90 -7.95 32.35
C LYS A 605 24.95 -6.43 32.26
N GLU A 606 24.81 -5.87 31.05
CA GLU A 606 24.82 -4.43 30.82
C GLU A 606 23.52 -3.80 31.31
N ILE A 607 22.39 -4.47 31.07
CA ILE A 607 21.07 -4.07 31.58
C ILE A 607 21.09 -4.06 33.11
N GLU A 608 21.51 -5.15 33.74
CA GLU A 608 21.55 -5.25 35.20
C GLU A 608 22.50 -4.21 35.83
N ALA A 609 23.65 -3.94 35.19
CA ALA A 609 24.56 -2.89 35.64
C ALA A 609 23.92 -1.49 35.58
N ALA A 610 23.23 -1.17 34.48
CA ALA A 610 22.52 0.10 34.32
C ALA A 610 21.35 0.22 35.31
N LYS A 611 20.54 -0.82 35.44
CA LYS A 611 19.39 -0.88 36.35
C LYS A 611 19.82 -0.70 37.79
N LYS A 612 20.87 -1.40 38.23
CA LYS A 612 21.44 -1.24 39.58
C LYS A 612 21.95 0.17 39.81
N TRP A 613 22.64 0.77 38.84
CA TRP A 613 23.13 2.14 38.97
C TRP A 613 21.99 3.15 39.11
N ILE A 614 20.97 3.05 38.26
CA ILE A 614 19.78 3.91 38.34
C ILE A 614 19.09 3.72 39.70
N HIS A 615 18.92 2.47 40.14
CA HIS A 615 18.35 2.16 41.45
C HIS A 615 19.13 2.82 42.60
N THR A 616 20.47 2.83 42.57
CA THR A 616 21.27 3.50 43.59
C THR A 616 21.03 5.02 43.64
N ILE A 617 20.69 5.64 42.52
CA ILE A 617 20.39 7.09 42.46
C ILE A 617 19.01 7.38 43.05
N VAL A 618 18.03 6.51 42.80
CA VAL A 618 16.64 6.73 43.21
C VAL A 618 16.27 6.10 44.55
N ALA A 619 17.11 5.20 45.08
CA ALA A 619 16.90 4.57 46.37
C ALA A 619 16.82 5.62 47.48
N GLU A 620 15.75 5.57 48.26
CA GLU A 620 15.63 6.35 49.49
C GLU A 620 16.06 5.48 50.67
N PRO A 621 16.78 6.02 51.67
CA PRO A 621 17.16 5.24 52.83
C PRO A 621 15.93 4.81 53.64
N GLU A 622 15.72 3.50 53.74
CA GLU A 622 14.65 2.88 54.52
C GLU A 622 15.08 2.65 55.98
N VAL A 623 14.15 2.91 56.90
CA VAL A 623 14.39 2.72 58.34
C VAL A 623 14.54 1.22 58.64
N GLY A 624 15.76 0.78 58.96
CA GLY A 624 16.06 -0.60 59.33
C GLY A 624 16.92 -1.36 58.31
N GLU A 625 17.16 -0.81 57.13
CA GLU A 625 18.15 -1.35 56.18
C GLU A 625 19.58 -0.96 56.58
N ILE A 626 20.52 -1.87 56.31
CA ILE A 626 21.96 -1.65 56.54
C ILE A 626 22.59 -1.22 55.22
N TYR A 627 23.08 0.01 55.18
CA TYR A 627 23.79 0.57 54.03
C TYR A 627 25.30 0.59 54.28
N GLU A 628 26.07 0.15 53.29
CA GLU A 628 27.52 0.35 53.28
C GLU A 628 27.84 1.67 52.58
N GLY A 629 28.59 2.53 53.26
CA GLY A 629 28.96 3.84 52.74
C GLY A 629 30.38 4.25 53.12
N THR A 630 30.97 5.14 52.33
CA THR A 630 32.35 5.61 52.57
C THR A 630 32.32 6.89 53.41
N VAL A 631 33.10 6.93 54.49
CA VAL A 631 33.21 8.14 55.33
C VAL A 631 33.86 9.27 54.53
N VAL A 632 33.12 10.35 54.33
CA VAL A 632 33.54 11.52 53.55
C VAL A 632 34.16 12.59 54.45
N LYS A 633 33.62 12.73 55.66
CA LYS A 633 34.08 13.74 56.63
C LYS A 633 33.76 13.31 58.04
N THR A 634 34.67 13.52 58.97
CA THR A 634 34.42 13.35 60.40
C THR A 634 34.35 14.70 61.10
N ALA A 635 33.45 14.83 62.06
CA ALA A 635 33.29 15.97 62.95
C ALA A 635 33.15 15.44 64.39
N ASP A 636 33.29 16.32 65.39
CA ASP A 636 33.29 15.92 66.80
C ASP A 636 31.99 15.22 67.25
N PHE A 637 30.89 15.41 66.51
CA PHE A 637 29.59 14.79 66.77
C PHE A 637 29.26 13.59 65.86
N GLY A 638 30.13 13.21 64.92
CA GLY A 638 29.88 12.05 64.07
C GLY A 638 30.63 12.03 62.74
N ALA A 639 30.27 11.08 61.89
CA ALA A 639 30.81 10.91 60.55
C ALA A 639 29.72 11.16 59.51
N PHE A 640 30.07 11.91 58.46
CA PHE A 640 29.28 12.05 57.24
C PHE A 640 29.70 10.94 56.29
N VAL A 641 28.76 10.11 55.90
CA VAL A 641 28.94 8.91 55.08
C VAL A 641 28.19 9.10 53.78
N ASN A 642 28.82 8.75 52.66
CA ASN A 642 28.21 8.73 51.32
C ASN A 642 27.60 7.36 51.03
#